data_AF-A0A7W4BQR2-F1
#
_entry.id   AF-A0A7W4BQR2-F1
#
_cell.length_a   1.000
_cell.length_b   1.000
_cell.length_c   1.000
_cell.angle_alpha   90.00
_cell.angle_beta   90.00
_cell.angle_gamma   90.00
#
_symmetry.space_group_name_H-M   'P 1'
#
loop_
_entity.id
_entity.type
_entity.pdbx_description
1 polymer ?
#
loop_
_entity_poly.entity_id
_entity_poly.type
_entity_poly.pdbx_seq_one_letter_code
_entity_poly.pdbx_strand_id
1 'polypeptide(L)'
;MGAVNIFNPANTIDVTDITSLNTQENERLKDVLDLFNAGVKEVRELIETTNSIAVVKCSMGKDSSVTLLMVTEAYKQSIGEKKIEKERPLLVSTVNTLGEIIAMNMFVAYCRKRLLKYGKDAGINISHEIVTPTLQDEFFVKYAGAQKFVSNSTRAGDCTIQLKLNPSENYVKKTLHGFKAGGSKYANYNVISYVGSRFSEGSRRTKNINKTNLSRDINTLISELDEVKVGAYKMQSFAPIKHWTTDEVFDLLRIAGNKPLKRIKGLAAPYIPSFLDDFGLLIELYGNGAGSKETCDISIGQTTNTACGGKSRFGCSFCTICGDKDETSISLSKLPRWGILGSENTLRVRDWLYRISTDVSLRAFHARSHDPLVMRAALQPNTAKPQVLEKMVRFASQLTIDSINHANEFKKLCEQGRELEHAGYKDIHDDKFMTPKVKRAFLEMYKESVQNPTTLNTLFGLKHAILLSFRWSIDGVGGARFRPLAIWKQIERGEGRIPYPQLNSEYEAIHGKIKLTGNTPLPEAVMFPLIANENLEHLALNPFNLMDFWTRPADHTDVFEEDFNCSVSRKADTYANIEAIVNYNYSISKSNNDCIVDYKTPEIECIKLDGKVINGLARIKLLTKGFYREIESSFFSRFDTVCIENNEPNVIEGVMNKAFSQPVKVISTVPYLQSQSLFSGYSAKSKAAEPSFNFTRRTTKVKNGKIVHGNTRLRFYSNQLNSRLHNAHAQNKTLLVPNYETHTEKFIGTHDKTHFTGDIENLQIDDAALSQWIELGGVEEALKLHNDDIVETIEKRHLRKYRTHHVRRYRGTRPAELLLERGVISVDKGYFDQLKYILKRTQIFNEMGLFRFQSMKLTEVANHSKAISMAQHRQDKTNMLKIVRQHRNAQRKAIARGFTQSIEDNATSNLNELFKQAVESVKNAVHVKNMEYFKLKFNTSDVSALDKANTSSLWLLLMFSNANTIDDIFSLIMTQQQLRTLKANPTHYIKLSKIAAHSLRMFALEIEEALGLWSDLISKLENINELTGFKSAIQAYAPLGSKTDDLLQAWRPSEQYFNEYKAHSIADIKLTEGELVEIKEQLRRIGHTSLKKMGSKMSLTDKLTILNNMIKN
;
A
#
# COMPACT_ATOMS: atom_id res chain seq x y z
N MET A 1 -60.71 1.03 -73.99
CA MET A 1 -59.50 0.34 -73.48
C MET A 1 -58.89 1.30 -72.47
N GLY A 2 -59.15 1.19 -71.16
CA GLY A 2 -58.82 0.10 -70.24
C GLY A 2 -57.63 0.60 -69.39
N ALA A 3 -57.65 0.68 -68.06
CA ALA A 3 -58.54 0.14 -67.04
C ALA A 3 -58.67 1.12 -65.86
N VAL A 4 -59.90 1.17 -65.31
CA VAL A 4 -60.25 1.84 -64.06
C VAL A 4 -59.85 0.92 -62.91
N ASN A 5 -58.94 1.36 -62.03
CA ASN A 5 -58.68 0.68 -60.77
C ASN A 5 -59.83 0.96 -59.81
N ILE A 6 -60.66 -0.06 -59.58
CA ILE A 6 -61.72 -0.07 -58.59
C ILE A 6 -61.06 -0.07 -57.21
N PHE A 7 -61.26 1.01 -56.46
CA PHE A 7 -60.97 1.06 -55.03
C PHE A 7 -61.98 0.17 -54.32
N ASN A 8 -61.55 -0.97 -53.78
CA ASN A 8 -62.36 -1.84 -52.95
C ASN A 8 -62.19 -1.41 -51.48
N PRO A 9 -63.21 -0.85 -50.80
CA PRO A 9 -63.10 -0.39 -49.41
C PRO A 9 -62.95 -1.52 -48.38
N ALA A 10 -62.99 -2.79 -48.81
CA ALA A 10 -63.02 -3.94 -47.91
C ALA A 10 -61.65 -4.49 -47.49
N ASN A 11 -60.53 -4.04 -48.08
CA ASN A 11 -59.19 -4.57 -47.77
C ASN A 11 -58.24 -3.47 -47.28
N THR A 12 -58.37 -3.12 -46.01
CA THR A 12 -57.32 -2.78 -45.00
C THR A 12 -57.87 -1.84 -43.94
N ILE A 13 -58.81 -2.36 -43.15
CA ILE A 13 -58.91 -1.96 -41.75
C ILE A 13 -58.64 -3.24 -40.98
N ASP A 14 -57.39 -3.42 -40.55
CA ASP A 14 -57.05 -4.44 -39.57
C ASP A 14 -57.64 -3.95 -38.24
N VAL A 15 -58.93 -4.24 -38.02
CA VAL A 15 -59.63 -3.95 -36.78
C VAL A 15 -59.00 -4.85 -35.72
N THR A 16 -57.93 -4.36 -35.11
CA THR A 16 -57.34 -4.95 -33.92
C THR A 16 -58.41 -4.86 -32.83
N ASP A 17 -58.96 -6.00 -32.43
CA ASP A 17 -59.98 -6.06 -31.40
C ASP A 17 -59.38 -5.58 -30.05
N ILE A 18 -59.66 -4.32 -29.71
CA ILE A 18 -59.16 -3.61 -28.52
C ILE A 18 -59.54 -4.36 -27.23
N THR A 19 -60.62 -5.15 -27.24
CA THR A 19 -61.04 -5.93 -26.07
C THR A 19 -60.15 -7.15 -25.84
N SER A 20 -59.70 -7.81 -26.90
CA SER A 20 -58.77 -8.95 -26.82
C SER A 20 -57.39 -8.53 -26.30
N LEU A 21 -56.86 -7.40 -26.77
CA LEU A 21 -55.56 -6.85 -26.36
C LEU A 21 -55.53 -6.41 -24.89
N ASN A 22 -56.61 -5.78 -24.41
CA ASN A 22 -56.73 -5.39 -22.99
C ASN A 22 -56.86 -6.59 -22.05
N THR A 23 -57.47 -7.68 -22.53
CA THR A 23 -57.59 -8.93 -21.75
C THR A 23 -56.24 -9.62 -21.63
N GLN A 24 -55.49 -9.72 -22.74
CA GLN A 24 -54.13 -10.27 -22.76
C GLN A 24 -53.14 -9.46 -21.90
N GLU A 25 -53.19 -8.13 -21.93
CA GLU A 25 -52.35 -7.30 -21.03
C GLU A 25 -52.71 -7.58 -19.56
N ASN A 26 -53.99 -7.65 -19.22
CA ASN A 26 -54.41 -7.87 -17.84
C ASN A 26 -54.02 -9.26 -17.30
N GLU A 27 -54.05 -10.30 -18.14
CA GLU A 27 -53.52 -11.63 -17.81
C GLU A 27 -52.01 -11.59 -17.59
N ARG A 28 -51.26 -10.97 -18.51
CA ARG A 28 -49.81 -10.79 -18.38
C ARG A 28 -49.40 -10.09 -17.08
N LEU A 29 -50.15 -9.06 -16.65
CA LEU A 29 -49.88 -8.35 -15.38
C LEU A 29 -50.17 -9.22 -14.15
N LYS A 30 -51.15 -10.13 -14.22
CA LYS A 30 -51.40 -11.12 -13.16
C LYS A 30 -50.27 -12.13 -13.10
N ASP A 31 -49.81 -12.63 -14.24
CA ASP A 31 -48.67 -13.56 -14.30
C ASP A 31 -47.41 -12.94 -13.68
N VAL A 32 -47.13 -11.67 -13.96
CA VAL A 32 -46.02 -10.93 -13.35
C VAL A 32 -46.17 -10.78 -11.83
N LEU A 33 -47.40 -10.58 -11.34
CA LEU A 33 -47.68 -10.55 -9.90
C LEU A 33 -47.46 -11.93 -9.25
N ASP A 34 -47.83 -13.00 -9.93
CA ASP A 34 -47.60 -14.38 -9.45
C ASP A 34 -46.11 -14.72 -9.42
N LEU A 35 -45.34 -14.30 -10.44
CA LEU A 35 -43.88 -14.40 -10.44
C LEU A 35 -43.27 -13.62 -9.28
N PHE A 36 -43.79 -12.42 -8.98
CA PHE A 36 -43.33 -11.63 -7.83
C PHE A 36 -43.56 -12.38 -6.52
N ASN A 37 -44.78 -12.90 -6.31
CA ASN A 37 -45.14 -13.65 -5.12
C ASN A 37 -44.33 -14.93 -4.97
N ALA A 38 -44.03 -15.63 -6.07
CA ALA A 38 -43.14 -16.79 -6.07
C ALA A 38 -41.72 -16.40 -5.62
N GLY A 39 -41.17 -15.30 -6.13
CA GLY A 39 -39.88 -14.77 -5.69
C GLY A 39 -39.87 -14.34 -4.22
N VAL A 40 -40.94 -13.69 -3.73
CA VAL A 40 -41.13 -13.37 -2.31
C VAL A 40 -41.12 -14.65 -1.47
N LYS A 41 -41.84 -15.69 -1.90
CA LYS A 41 -41.88 -16.99 -1.21
C LYS A 41 -40.49 -17.62 -1.09
N GLU A 42 -39.70 -17.63 -2.16
CA GLU A 42 -38.31 -18.12 -2.12
C GLU A 42 -37.44 -17.31 -1.14
N VAL A 43 -37.55 -15.99 -1.15
CA VAL A 43 -36.80 -15.13 -0.21
C VAL A 43 -37.23 -15.42 1.24
N ARG A 44 -38.53 -15.57 1.48
CA ARG A 44 -39.10 -15.90 2.79
C ARG A 44 -38.58 -17.25 3.29
N GLU A 45 -38.66 -18.29 2.47
CA GLU A 45 -38.16 -19.62 2.79
C GLU A 45 -36.70 -19.53 3.25
N LEU A 46 -35.86 -18.78 2.53
CA LEU A 46 -34.46 -18.64 2.85
C LEU A 46 -34.20 -17.91 4.19
N ILE A 47 -34.89 -16.80 4.47
CA ILE A 47 -34.67 -16.02 5.72
C ILE A 47 -35.37 -16.62 6.95
N GLU A 48 -36.45 -17.39 6.75
CA GLU A 48 -37.19 -18.05 7.81
C GLU A 48 -36.51 -19.37 8.23
N THR A 49 -35.90 -20.10 7.28
CA THR A 49 -35.22 -21.38 7.56
C THR A 49 -33.76 -21.23 7.98
N THR A 50 -33.10 -20.12 7.62
CA THR A 50 -31.69 -19.89 7.95
C THR A 50 -31.53 -18.69 8.89
N ASN A 51 -30.61 -18.79 9.85
CA ASN A 51 -30.17 -17.65 10.66
C ASN A 51 -29.29 -16.73 9.81
N SER A 52 -29.92 -15.92 8.95
CA SER A 52 -29.24 -15.10 7.96
C SER A 52 -29.70 -13.65 7.94
N ILE A 53 -28.78 -12.78 7.54
CA ILE A 53 -28.99 -11.36 7.28
C ILE A 53 -29.06 -11.17 5.76
N ALA A 54 -30.09 -10.45 5.31
CA ALA A 54 -30.22 -10.09 3.91
C ALA A 54 -29.41 -8.83 3.59
N VAL A 55 -28.56 -8.93 2.58
CA VAL A 55 -27.83 -7.81 1.99
C VAL A 55 -28.31 -7.59 0.55
N VAL A 56 -29.08 -6.54 0.30
CA VAL A 56 -29.54 -6.20 -1.05
C VAL A 56 -28.54 -5.26 -1.70
N LYS A 57 -27.89 -5.71 -2.79
CA LYS A 57 -27.03 -4.85 -3.61
C LYS A 57 -27.91 -4.06 -4.58
N CYS A 58 -28.34 -2.88 -4.16
CA CYS A 58 -29.33 -2.09 -4.87
C CYS A 58 -28.69 -0.89 -5.58
N SER A 59 -28.75 -0.84 -6.91
CA SER A 59 -28.35 0.34 -7.69
C SER A 59 -29.48 1.35 -7.92
N MET A 60 -30.69 1.05 -7.41
CA MET A 60 -31.96 1.70 -7.74
C MET A 60 -32.31 1.69 -9.24
N GLY A 61 -31.56 0.98 -10.09
CA GLY A 61 -31.96 0.64 -11.45
C GLY A 61 -33.06 -0.42 -11.48
N LYS A 62 -33.69 -0.61 -12.65
CA LYS A 62 -34.91 -1.43 -12.83
C LYS A 62 -34.84 -2.80 -12.14
N ASP A 63 -33.80 -3.58 -12.40
CA ASP A 63 -33.68 -4.97 -11.94
C ASP A 63 -33.43 -5.02 -10.41
N SER A 64 -32.60 -4.11 -9.92
CA SER A 64 -32.27 -4.04 -8.49
C SER A 64 -33.41 -3.50 -7.63
N SER A 65 -34.27 -2.65 -8.19
CA SER A 65 -35.48 -2.16 -7.52
C SER A 65 -36.51 -3.27 -7.34
N VAL A 66 -36.74 -4.10 -8.36
CA VAL A 66 -37.61 -5.30 -8.24
C VAL A 66 -37.08 -6.26 -7.18
N THR A 67 -35.77 -6.52 -7.17
CA THR A 67 -35.14 -7.38 -6.15
C THR A 67 -35.34 -6.80 -4.75
N LEU A 68 -35.18 -5.48 -4.58
CA LEU A 68 -35.40 -4.82 -3.30
C LEU A 68 -36.85 -4.97 -2.83
N LEU A 69 -37.83 -4.76 -3.72
CA LEU A 69 -39.25 -4.93 -3.41
C LEU A 69 -39.57 -6.34 -2.91
N MET A 70 -39.06 -7.37 -3.58
CA MET A 70 -39.25 -8.77 -3.17
C MET A 70 -38.71 -9.03 -1.77
N VAL A 71 -37.49 -8.54 -1.47
CA VAL A 71 -36.85 -8.76 -0.17
C VAL A 71 -37.55 -7.96 0.94
N THR A 72 -37.94 -6.70 0.68
CA THR A 72 -38.67 -5.91 1.67
C THR A 72 -40.04 -6.48 1.97
N GLU A 73 -40.74 -7.01 0.96
CA GLU A 73 -42.05 -7.63 1.15
C GLU A 73 -41.92 -8.97 1.89
N ALA A 74 -40.89 -9.76 1.60
CA ALA A 74 -40.57 -10.97 2.36
C ALA A 74 -40.33 -10.66 3.85
N TYR A 75 -39.50 -9.66 4.16
CA TYR A 75 -39.27 -9.22 5.55
C TYR A 75 -40.57 -8.78 6.23
N LYS A 76 -41.38 -7.96 5.55
CA LYS A 76 -42.66 -7.48 6.07
C LYS A 76 -43.61 -8.63 6.43
N GLN A 77 -43.76 -9.60 5.53
CA GLN A 77 -44.62 -10.77 5.75
C GLN A 77 -44.08 -11.67 6.87
N SER A 78 -42.79 -12.00 6.86
CA SER A 78 -42.17 -12.86 7.87
C SER A 78 -42.20 -12.22 9.27
N ILE A 79 -42.04 -10.90 9.38
CA ILE A 79 -42.17 -10.16 10.64
C ILE A 79 -43.64 -10.14 11.10
N GLY A 80 -44.58 -9.88 10.18
CA GLY A 80 -46.01 -9.88 10.49
C GLY A 80 -46.50 -11.23 11.01
N GLU A 81 -45.99 -12.32 10.44
CA GLU A 81 -46.25 -13.70 10.87
C GLU A 81 -45.38 -14.14 12.07
N LYS A 82 -44.54 -13.27 12.62
CA LYS A 82 -43.61 -13.55 13.75
C LYS A 82 -42.63 -14.70 13.50
N LYS A 83 -42.29 -14.97 12.24
CA LYS A 83 -41.30 -16.00 11.86
C LYS A 83 -39.86 -15.51 11.94
N ILE A 84 -39.67 -14.20 11.85
CA ILE A 84 -38.38 -13.53 12.12
C ILE A 84 -38.61 -12.36 13.08
N GLU A 85 -37.58 -12.01 13.85
CA GLU A 85 -37.61 -10.89 14.78
C GLU A 85 -37.54 -9.53 14.08
N LYS A 86 -38.21 -8.52 14.64
CA LYS A 86 -38.31 -7.16 14.07
C LYS A 86 -36.96 -6.44 13.99
N GLU A 87 -36.07 -6.77 14.91
CA GLU A 87 -34.75 -6.18 15.05
C GLU A 87 -33.76 -6.73 14.00
N ARG A 88 -34.14 -7.79 13.26
CA ARG A 88 -33.27 -8.41 12.24
C ARG A 88 -32.90 -7.39 11.15
N PRO A 89 -31.61 -7.09 10.95
CA PRO A 89 -31.22 -6.08 9.97
C PRO A 89 -31.51 -6.51 8.52
N LEU A 90 -32.10 -5.61 7.74
CA LEU A 90 -32.11 -5.65 6.28
C LEU A 90 -31.11 -4.62 5.76
N LEU A 91 -29.97 -5.08 5.24
CA LEU A 91 -28.90 -4.20 4.79
C LEU A 91 -29.06 -3.91 3.30
N VAL A 92 -29.34 -2.66 2.94
CA VAL A 92 -29.35 -2.20 1.55
C VAL A 92 -28.06 -1.44 1.28
N SER A 93 -27.35 -1.82 0.22
CA SER A 93 -26.11 -1.13 -0.16
C SER A 93 -26.17 -0.69 -1.61
N THR A 94 -25.88 0.59 -1.85
CA THR A 94 -25.69 1.15 -3.19
C THR A 94 -24.24 1.54 -3.34
N VAL A 95 -23.55 0.99 -4.34
CA VAL A 95 -22.18 1.40 -4.62
C VAL A 95 -22.19 2.58 -5.57
N ASN A 96 -21.79 3.75 -5.07
CA ASN A 96 -21.59 4.95 -5.86
C ASN A 96 -20.10 5.04 -6.22
N THR A 97 -19.79 4.94 -7.52
CA THR A 97 -18.40 5.04 -8.00
C THR A 97 -17.84 6.46 -7.98
N LEU A 98 -18.63 7.43 -7.49
CA LEU A 98 -18.43 8.88 -7.61
C LEU A 98 -18.36 9.34 -9.06
N GLY A 99 -18.92 8.53 -9.95
CA GLY A 99 -18.95 8.78 -11.38
C GLY A 99 -20.26 8.41 -12.02
N GLU A 100 -21.32 8.19 -11.24
CA GLU A 100 -22.63 7.81 -11.77
C GLU A 100 -23.21 8.93 -12.62
N ILE A 101 -24.07 8.58 -13.57
CA ILE A 101 -24.84 9.57 -14.34
C ILE A 101 -25.74 10.38 -13.38
N ILE A 102 -25.72 11.72 -13.51
CA ILE A 102 -26.45 12.67 -12.64
C ILE A 102 -27.88 12.19 -12.34
N ALA A 103 -28.64 11.84 -13.39
CA ALA A 103 -30.02 11.42 -13.27
C ALA A 103 -30.24 10.27 -12.27
N MET A 104 -29.36 9.26 -12.28
CA MET A 104 -29.46 8.14 -11.34
C MET A 104 -28.86 8.43 -9.98
N ASN A 105 -27.84 9.29 -9.90
CA ASN A 105 -27.31 9.71 -8.60
C ASN A 105 -28.39 10.48 -7.81
N MET A 106 -29.12 11.37 -8.48
CA MET A 106 -30.30 12.06 -7.92
C MET A 106 -31.41 11.07 -7.54
N PHE A 107 -31.72 10.12 -8.43
CA PHE A 107 -32.78 9.13 -8.16
C PHE A 107 -32.46 8.22 -6.96
N VAL A 108 -31.19 7.80 -6.79
CA VAL A 108 -30.73 7.03 -5.63
C VAL A 108 -30.91 7.84 -4.34
N ALA A 109 -30.47 9.10 -4.33
CA ALA A 109 -30.60 9.98 -3.16
C ALA A 109 -32.08 10.20 -2.78
N TYR A 110 -32.94 10.40 -3.79
CA TYR A 110 -34.38 10.53 -3.64
C TYR A 110 -35.06 9.27 -3.08
N CYS A 111 -34.68 8.10 -3.60
CA CYS A 111 -35.21 6.81 -3.14
C CYS A 111 -34.78 6.47 -1.71
N ARG A 112 -33.53 6.78 -1.33
CA ARG A 112 -32.97 6.45 -0.01
C ARG A 112 -33.84 6.98 1.14
N LYS A 113 -34.21 8.27 1.09
CA LYS A 113 -35.04 8.89 2.14
C LYS A 113 -36.39 8.16 2.29
N ARG A 114 -37.01 7.81 1.15
CA ARG A 114 -38.32 7.15 1.09
C ARG A 114 -38.25 5.69 1.53
N LEU A 115 -37.19 4.97 1.18
CA LEU A 115 -36.95 3.61 1.64
C LEU A 115 -36.76 3.52 3.16
N LEU A 116 -35.97 4.42 3.75
CA LEU A 116 -35.77 4.47 5.20
C LEU A 116 -37.08 4.79 5.94
N LYS A 117 -37.87 5.73 5.40
CA LYS A 117 -39.20 6.02 5.92
C LYS A 117 -40.13 4.80 5.83
N TYR A 118 -40.17 4.13 4.68
CA TYR A 118 -40.96 2.92 4.49
C TYR A 118 -40.56 1.80 5.47
N GLY A 119 -39.26 1.60 5.70
CA GLY A 119 -38.77 0.64 6.69
C GLY A 119 -39.30 0.94 8.09
N LYS A 120 -39.23 2.22 8.52
CA LYS A 120 -39.79 2.65 9.80
C LYS A 120 -41.29 2.42 9.90
N ASP A 121 -42.04 2.81 8.88
CA ASP A 121 -43.50 2.71 8.84
C ASP A 121 -43.97 1.23 8.80
N ALA A 122 -43.20 0.37 8.13
CA ALA A 122 -43.47 -1.07 8.04
C ALA A 122 -42.90 -1.90 9.20
N GLY A 123 -42.18 -1.30 10.14
CA GLY A 123 -41.55 -1.99 11.28
C GLY A 123 -40.38 -2.91 10.89
N ILE A 124 -39.67 -2.60 9.81
CA ILE A 124 -38.51 -3.34 9.30
C ILE A 124 -37.24 -2.56 9.66
N ASN A 125 -36.25 -3.22 10.27
CA ASN A 125 -34.94 -2.65 10.55
C ASN A 125 -34.08 -2.51 9.27
N ILE A 126 -34.43 -1.56 8.40
CA ILE A 126 -33.71 -1.29 7.15
C ILE A 126 -32.59 -0.28 7.37
N SER A 127 -31.38 -0.62 6.93
CA SER A 127 -30.31 0.33 6.70
C SER A 127 -30.08 0.50 5.21
N HIS A 128 -29.79 1.72 4.75
CA HIS A 128 -29.41 1.97 3.36
C HIS A 128 -28.17 2.84 3.29
N GLU A 129 -27.06 2.19 2.97
CA GLU A 129 -25.75 2.84 2.86
C GLU A 129 -25.33 3.04 1.41
N ILE A 130 -24.90 4.27 1.11
CA ILE A 130 -24.28 4.62 -0.16
C ILE A 130 -22.77 4.47 0.02
N VAL A 131 -22.24 3.36 -0.48
CA VAL A 131 -20.84 2.98 -0.33
C VAL A 131 -20.03 3.56 -1.47
N THR A 132 -18.92 4.21 -1.16
CA THR A 132 -17.99 4.79 -2.14
C THR A 132 -16.63 4.09 -2.10
N PRO A 133 -15.85 4.12 -3.19
CA PRO A 133 -14.45 3.74 -3.14
C PRO A 133 -13.68 4.67 -2.18
N THR A 134 -12.59 4.15 -1.62
CA THR A 134 -11.65 4.97 -0.86
C THR A 134 -10.97 5.99 -1.77
N LEU A 135 -10.46 7.08 -1.20
CA LEU A 135 -9.88 8.19 -1.96
C LEU A 135 -8.77 7.72 -2.93
N GLN A 136 -7.94 6.75 -2.53
CA GLN A 136 -6.92 6.17 -3.41
C GLN A 136 -7.50 5.37 -4.59
N ASP A 137 -8.69 4.80 -4.39
CA ASP A 137 -9.35 3.95 -5.37
C ASP A 137 -10.25 4.71 -6.35
N GLU A 138 -10.61 5.95 -6.04
CA GLU A 138 -11.39 6.83 -6.91
C GLU A 138 -10.80 7.00 -8.31
N PHE A 139 -11.69 7.16 -9.31
CA PHE A 139 -11.33 7.16 -10.73
C PHE A 139 -10.24 8.20 -11.05
N PHE A 140 -10.48 9.48 -10.76
CA PHE A 140 -9.52 10.52 -11.13
C PHE A 140 -8.21 10.43 -10.33
N VAL A 141 -8.22 9.89 -9.11
CA VAL A 141 -6.99 9.66 -8.35
C VAL A 141 -6.15 8.55 -9.00
N LYS A 142 -6.76 7.42 -9.38
CA LYS A 142 -6.02 6.32 -10.03
C LYS A 142 -5.48 6.66 -11.41
N TYR A 143 -6.34 7.23 -12.26
CA TYR A 143 -6.00 7.45 -13.67
C TYR A 143 -5.19 8.73 -13.87
N ALA A 144 -5.50 9.82 -13.15
CA ALA A 144 -4.67 11.03 -13.20
C ALA A 144 -3.40 10.91 -12.34
N GLY A 145 -3.36 10.00 -11.37
CA GLY A 145 -2.17 9.69 -10.54
C GLY A 145 -1.12 8.80 -11.22
N ALA A 146 -1.16 8.66 -12.54
CA ALA A 146 -0.25 7.82 -13.32
C ALA A 146 -0.28 6.31 -13.02
N GLN A 147 -1.09 5.81 -12.10
CA GLN A 147 -1.07 4.41 -11.67
C GLN A 147 -1.65 3.45 -12.71
N LYS A 148 -2.66 3.91 -13.45
CA LYS A 148 -3.31 3.16 -14.53
C LYS A 148 -3.52 4.03 -15.75
N PHE A 149 -3.56 3.38 -16.91
CA PHE A 149 -4.02 4.00 -18.15
C PHE A 149 -5.50 3.71 -18.36
N VAL A 150 -6.24 4.66 -18.94
CA VAL A 150 -7.67 4.51 -19.23
C VAL A 150 -7.92 3.26 -20.09
N SER A 151 -8.86 2.42 -19.65
CA SER A 151 -9.26 1.20 -20.35
C SER A 151 -10.33 1.48 -21.41
N ASN A 152 -10.60 0.52 -22.30
CA ASN A 152 -11.70 0.58 -23.27
C ASN A 152 -12.24 -0.82 -23.54
N SER A 153 -13.23 -0.93 -24.42
CA SER A 153 -13.94 -2.18 -24.75
C SER A 153 -13.03 -3.36 -25.15
N THR A 154 -11.80 -3.10 -25.60
CA THR A 154 -10.83 -4.15 -26.00
C THR A 154 -10.02 -4.72 -24.83
N ARG A 155 -10.14 -4.15 -23.63
CA ARG A 155 -9.36 -4.53 -22.43
C ARG A 155 -10.25 -4.95 -21.27
N ALA A 156 -9.66 -5.67 -20.31
CA ALA A 156 -10.36 -6.04 -19.09
C ALA A 156 -10.70 -4.79 -18.24
N GLY A 157 -11.93 -4.74 -17.74
CA GLY A 157 -12.43 -3.65 -16.91
C GLY A 157 -12.07 -3.82 -15.44
N ASP A 158 -10.84 -3.50 -15.07
CA ASP A 158 -10.39 -3.56 -13.66
C ASP A 158 -11.20 -2.64 -12.72
N CYS A 159 -11.78 -1.58 -13.27
CA CYS A 159 -12.59 -0.60 -12.53
C CYS A 159 -13.78 -1.24 -11.81
N THR A 160 -14.35 -2.34 -12.32
CA THR A 160 -15.45 -3.05 -11.65
C THR A 160 -15.01 -3.63 -10.30
N ILE A 161 -13.80 -4.21 -10.23
CA ILE A 161 -13.29 -4.79 -8.98
C ILE A 161 -13.02 -3.68 -7.98
N GLN A 162 -12.31 -2.64 -8.40
CA GLN A 162 -11.81 -1.57 -7.52
C GLN A 162 -12.92 -0.63 -7.07
N LEU A 163 -13.76 -0.16 -8.01
CA LEU A 163 -14.76 0.85 -7.72
C LEU A 163 -16.09 0.28 -7.22
N LYS A 164 -16.39 -1.01 -7.49
CA LYS A 164 -17.70 -1.61 -7.16
C LYS A 164 -17.64 -2.78 -6.19
N LEU A 165 -16.79 -3.77 -6.44
CA LEU A 165 -16.76 -4.98 -5.62
C LEU A 165 -16.07 -4.78 -4.27
N ASN A 166 -14.84 -4.24 -4.27
CA ASN A 166 -14.07 -4.03 -3.03
C ASN A 166 -14.83 -3.15 -2.01
N PRO A 167 -15.43 -2.00 -2.38
CA PRO A 167 -16.13 -1.17 -1.41
C PRO A 167 -17.34 -1.89 -0.80
N SER A 168 -18.11 -2.62 -1.63
CA SER A 168 -19.26 -3.40 -1.17
C SER A 168 -18.85 -4.51 -0.19
N GLU A 169 -17.77 -5.24 -0.48
CA GLU A 169 -17.27 -6.30 0.42
C GLU A 169 -16.75 -5.73 1.75
N ASN A 170 -16.05 -4.60 1.71
CA ASN A 170 -15.53 -3.93 2.90
C ASN A 170 -16.66 -3.40 3.79
N TYR A 171 -17.72 -2.84 3.20
CA TYR A 171 -18.90 -2.40 3.94
C TYR A 171 -19.51 -3.56 4.75
N VAL A 172 -19.80 -4.70 4.10
CA VAL A 172 -20.40 -5.86 4.77
C VAL A 172 -19.51 -6.36 5.92
N LYS A 173 -18.19 -6.45 5.69
CA LYS A 173 -17.23 -6.84 6.74
C LYS A 173 -17.26 -5.89 7.94
N LYS A 174 -17.24 -4.58 7.70
CA LYS A 174 -17.28 -3.56 8.75
C LYS A 174 -18.58 -3.61 9.55
N THR A 175 -19.73 -3.78 8.89
CA THR A 175 -21.03 -3.90 9.57
C THR A 175 -21.07 -5.14 10.49
N LEU A 176 -20.65 -6.31 9.99
CA LEU A 176 -20.60 -7.53 10.79
C LEU A 176 -19.61 -7.42 11.96
N HIS A 177 -18.46 -6.77 11.75
CA HIS A 177 -17.51 -6.50 12.82
C HIS A 177 -18.11 -5.57 13.89
N GLY A 178 -18.83 -4.53 13.48
CA GLY A 178 -19.57 -3.65 14.39
C GLY A 178 -20.60 -4.40 15.24
N PHE A 179 -21.35 -5.32 14.63
CA PHE A 179 -22.25 -6.20 15.38
C PHE A 179 -21.52 -7.06 16.40
N LYS A 180 -20.35 -7.60 16.05
CA LYS A 180 -19.53 -8.40 16.97
C LYS A 180 -19.00 -7.57 18.15
N ALA A 181 -18.48 -6.37 17.88
CA ALA A 181 -17.96 -5.48 18.90
C ALA A 181 -19.06 -4.98 19.86
N GLY A 182 -20.26 -4.72 19.34
CA GLY A 182 -21.43 -4.32 20.13
C GLY A 182 -22.18 -5.47 20.82
N GLY A 183 -21.64 -6.70 20.81
CA GLY A 183 -22.28 -7.86 21.47
C GLY A 183 -23.58 -8.34 20.82
N SER A 184 -23.84 -7.99 19.56
CA SER A 184 -25.08 -8.34 18.87
C SER A 184 -25.11 -9.80 18.43
N LYS A 185 -26.23 -10.50 18.68
CA LYS A 185 -26.46 -11.88 18.21
C LYS A 185 -26.35 -12.05 16.69
N TYR A 186 -26.54 -10.96 15.94
CA TYR A 186 -26.45 -10.91 14.48
C TYR A 186 -25.02 -11.10 13.95
N ALA A 187 -24.00 -10.96 14.79
CA ALA A 187 -22.61 -11.18 14.39
C ALA A 187 -22.34 -12.62 13.90
N ASN A 188 -23.15 -13.58 14.37
CA ASN A 188 -23.02 -15.00 14.02
C ASN A 188 -23.97 -15.45 12.90
N TYR A 189 -24.75 -14.53 12.33
CA TYR A 189 -25.69 -14.87 11.25
C TYR A 189 -24.94 -15.01 9.93
N ASN A 190 -25.42 -15.90 9.07
CA ASN A 190 -24.96 -15.99 7.69
C ASN A 190 -25.36 -14.74 6.89
N VAL A 191 -24.70 -14.48 5.76
CA VAL A 191 -25.04 -13.35 4.90
C VAL A 191 -25.46 -13.83 3.52
N ILE A 192 -26.66 -13.40 3.09
CA ILE A 192 -27.14 -13.63 1.74
C ILE A 192 -27.16 -12.30 0.99
N SER A 193 -26.35 -12.22 -0.06
CA SER A 193 -26.26 -11.09 -0.97
C SER A 193 -27.28 -11.25 -2.10
N TYR A 194 -28.37 -10.49 -2.06
CA TYR A 194 -29.37 -10.45 -3.13
C TYR A 194 -28.91 -9.52 -4.27
N VAL A 195 -28.97 -10.02 -5.51
CA VAL A 195 -28.54 -9.30 -6.72
C VAL A 195 -29.58 -9.42 -7.85
N GLY A 196 -29.81 -8.33 -8.59
CA GLY A 196 -30.74 -8.31 -9.72
C GLY A 196 -30.14 -8.78 -11.05
N SER A 197 -29.41 -9.90 -11.07
CA SER A 197 -28.79 -10.43 -12.30
C SER A 197 -29.73 -11.41 -13.01
N ARG A 198 -29.82 -11.36 -14.36
CA ARG A 198 -30.71 -12.21 -15.16
C ARG A 198 -30.01 -12.89 -16.33
N PHE A 199 -30.50 -14.06 -16.73
CA PHE A 199 -29.99 -14.77 -17.92
C PHE A 199 -30.23 -14.00 -19.23
N SER A 200 -31.31 -13.24 -19.29
CA SER A 200 -31.77 -12.46 -20.45
C SER A 200 -31.01 -11.14 -20.68
N GLU A 201 -30.06 -10.76 -19.81
CA GLU A 201 -29.30 -9.49 -19.95
C GLU A 201 -28.16 -9.54 -20.98
N GLY A 202 -27.74 -10.75 -21.40
CA GLY A 202 -26.78 -10.95 -22.50
C GLY A 202 -25.69 -11.99 -22.21
N SER A 203 -25.03 -12.43 -23.28
CA SER A 203 -24.10 -13.57 -23.30
C SER A 203 -22.96 -13.49 -22.27
N ARG A 204 -22.43 -12.29 -21.99
CA ARG A 204 -21.39 -12.08 -20.97
C ARG A 204 -21.93 -12.27 -19.55
N ARG A 205 -23.17 -11.86 -19.26
CA ARG A 205 -23.79 -12.05 -17.94
C ARG A 205 -24.20 -13.50 -17.72
N THR A 206 -24.76 -14.18 -18.72
CA THR A 206 -25.02 -15.64 -18.68
C THR A 206 -23.76 -16.42 -18.33
N LYS A 207 -22.63 -16.14 -19.01
CA LYS A 207 -21.34 -16.77 -18.71
C LYS A 207 -20.84 -16.49 -17.30
N ASN A 208 -21.08 -15.30 -16.76
CA ASN A 208 -20.70 -14.97 -15.38
C ASN A 208 -21.59 -15.69 -14.37
N ILE A 209 -22.91 -15.67 -14.55
CA ILE A 209 -23.89 -16.38 -13.70
C ILE A 209 -23.51 -17.86 -13.62
N ASN A 210 -23.26 -18.52 -14.76
CA ASN A 210 -22.89 -19.93 -14.83
C ASN A 210 -21.51 -20.25 -14.24
N LYS A 211 -20.59 -19.27 -14.20
CA LYS A 211 -19.25 -19.44 -13.59
C LYS A 211 -19.26 -19.21 -12.08
N THR A 212 -20.28 -18.53 -11.57
CA THR A 212 -20.47 -18.24 -10.15
C THR A 212 -21.49 -19.18 -9.54
N ASN A 213 -21.56 -19.28 -8.21
CA ASN A 213 -22.60 -20.05 -7.52
C ASN A 213 -23.97 -19.32 -7.54
N LEU A 214 -24.31 -18.64 -8.63
CA LEU A 214 -25.54 -17.87 -8.76
C LEU A 214 -26.64 -18.65 -9.52
N SER A 215 -26.25 -19.72 -10.22
CA SER A 215 -27.15 -20.57 -11.01
C SER A 215 -27.91 -21.63 -10.20
N ARG A 216 -27.43 -21.95 -8.99
CA ARG A 216 -27.98 -22.99 -8.11
C ARG A 216 -29.42 -22.70 -7.66
N ASP A 217 -30.12 -23.76 -7.28
CA ASP A 217 -31.45 -23.70 -6.69
C ASP A 217 -31.41 -23.29 -5.21
N ILE A 218 -32.59 -23.07 -4.64
CA ILE A 218 -32.75 -22.62 -3.25
C ILE A 218 -32.34 -23.71 -2.24
N ASN A 219 -32.67 -24.97 -2.50
CA ASN A 219 -32.39 -26.09 -1.60
C ASN A 219 -30.87 -26.31 -1.44
N THR A 220 -30.13 -26.22 -2.53
CA THR A 220 -28.65 -26.29 -2.52
C THR A 220 -28.06 -25.10 -1.78
N LEU A 221 -28.67 -23.91 -1.89
CA LEU A 221 -28.21 -22.73 -1.16
C LEU A 221 -28.41 -22.88 0.35
N ILE A 222 -29.56 -23.40 0.79
CA ILE A 222 -29.88 -23.63 2.20
C ILE A 222 -28.90 -24.64 2.81
N SER A 223 -28.69 -25.79 2.17
CA SER A 223 -27.80 -26.84 2.71
C SER A 223 -26.36 -26.36 2.88
N GLU A 224 -25.85 -25.52 1.99
CA GLU A 224 -24.51 -24.93 2.12
C GLU A 224 -24.37 -23.94 3.29
N LEU A 225 -25.47 -23.32 3.74
CA LEU A 225 -25.48 -22.34 4.83
C LEU A 225 -25.46 -23.00 6.21
N ASP A 226 -25.90 -24.26 6.34
CA ASP A 226 -25.97 -24.98 7.61
C ASP A 226 -24.60 -25.53 8.09
N GLU A 227 -23.61 -25.69 7.20
CA GLU A 227 -22.30 -26.26 7.53
C GLU A 227 -21.31 -25.29 8.25
N VAL A 228 -21.77 -24.23 8.89
CA VAL A 228 -20.88 -23.13 9.36
C VAL A 228 -20.35 -23.36 10.77
N LYS A 229 -19.02 -23.22 10.95
CA LYS A 229 -18.34 -23.28 12.25
C LYS A 229 -18.58 -22.01 13.07
N VAL A 230 -18.70 -22.18 14.39
CA VAL A 230 -18.85 -21.07 15.37
C VAL A 230 -17.73 -20.03 15.18
N GLY A 231 -18.11 -18.75 15.03
CA GLY A 231 -17.18 -17.63 14.87
C GLY A 231 -16.78 -17.29 13.43
N ALA A 232 -17.35 -17.96 12.43
CA ALA A 232 -17.21 -17.64 11.00
C ALA A 232 -18.59 -17.39 10.36
N TYR A 233 -18.65 -16.56 9.31
CA TYR A 233 -19.87 -16.35 8.52
C TYR A 233 -19.62 -16.75 7.05
N LYS A 234 -20.60 -17.37 6.39
CA LYS A 234 -20.57 -17.57 4.93
C LYS A 234 -21.33 -16.43 4.25
N MET A 235 -20.71 -15.80 3.25
CA MET A 235 -21.38 -14.83 2.36
C MET A 235 -21.70 -15.52 1.03
N GLN A 236 -22.98 -15.77 0.78
CA GLN A 236 -23.47 -16.36 -0.46
C GLN A 236 -24.26 -15.33 -1.27
N SER A 237 -24.46 -15.55 -2.57
CA SER A 237 -25.25 -14.66 -3.42
C SER A 237 -26.47 -15.38 -4.00
N PHE A 238 -27.58 -14.65 -4.13
CA PHE A 238 -28.85 -15.15 -4.66
C PHE A 238 -29.48 -14.11 -5.60
N ALA A 239 -30.16 -14.58 -6.65
CA ALA A 239 -30.79 -13.74 -7.67
C ALA A 239 -32.25 -14.17 -7.89
N PRO A 240 -33.23 -13.55 -7.17
CA PRO A 240 -34.63 -13.94 -7.24
C PRO A 240 -35.24 -13.83 -8.65
N ILE A 241 -34.75 -12.86 -9.43
CA ILE A 241 -35.26 -12.56 -10.77
C ILE A 241 -34.44 -13.21 -11.90
N LYS A 242 -33.60 -14.22 -11.61
CA LYS A 242 -32.62 -14.76 -12.59
C LYS A 242 -33.23 -15.22 -13.91
N HIS A 243 -34.48 -15.67 -13.89
CA HIS A 243 -35.24 -16.15 -15.06
C HIS A 243 -36.13 -15.08 -15.73
N TRP A 244 -36.19 -13.86 -15.17
CA TRP A 244 -37.13 -12.86 -15.64
C TRP A 244 -36.71 -12.23 -16.97
N THR A 245 -37.69 -11.89 -17.80
CA THR A 245 -37.52 -11.08 -19.01
C THR A 245 -37.46 -9.59 -18.68
N THR A 246 -37.04 -8.76 -19.65
CA THR A 246 -36.98 -7.30 -19.42
C THR A 246 -38.39 -6.70 -19.34
N ASP A 247 -39.35 -7.26 -20.09
CA ASP A 247 -40.73 -6.80 -20.12
C ASP A 247 -41.42 -7.09 -18.78
N GLU A 248 -41.23 -8.29 -18.21
CA GLU A 248 -41.72 -8.65 -16.86
C GLU A 248 -41.21 -7.68 -15.78
N VAL A 249 -39.93 -7.27 -15.86
CA VAL A 249 -39.34 -6.31 -14.92
C VAL A 249 -40.03 -4.94 -15.02
N PHE A 250 -40.27 -4.45 -16.24
CA PHE A 250 -40.95 -3.16 -16.43
C PHE A 250 -42.44 -3.23 -16.07
N ASP A 251 -43.13 -4.32 -16.41
CA ASP A 251 -44.53 -4.54 -16.04
C ASP A 251 -44.70 -4.59 -14.53
N LEU A 252 -43.77 -5.21 -13.79
CA LEU A 252 -43.81 -5.17 -12.33
C LEU A 252 -43.71 -3.74 -11.79
N LEU A 253 -42.79 -2.93 -12.35
CA LEU A 253 -42.65 -1.53 -11.95
C LEU A 253 -43.92 -0.70 -12.28
N ARG A 254 -44.68 -1.05 -13.33
CA ARG A 254 -45.95 -0.38 -13.68
C ARG A 254 -47.06 -0.65 -12.66
N ILE A 255 -47.07 -1.84 -12.04
CA ILE A 255 -48.12 -2.26 -11.08
C ILE A 255 -47.71 -2.11 -9.61
N ALA A 256 -46.46 -1.72 -9.32
CA ALA A 256 -45.96 -1.54 -7.97
C ALA A 256 -46.24 -0.14 -7.39
N GLY A 257 -46.44 -0.09 -6.07
CA GLY A 257 -46.71 1.14 -5.32
C GLY A 257 -48.16 1.31 -4.86
N ASN A 258 -48.39 2.31 -4.02
CA ASN A 258 -49.72 2.63 -3.48
C ASN A 258 -50.69 3.14 -4.55
N LYS A 259 -50.15 3.79 -5.59
CA LYS A 259 -50.88 4.45 -6.67
C LYS A 259 -50.29 4.07 -8.02
N PRO A 260 -50.25 2.77 -8.37
CA PRO A 260 -49.50 2.25 -9.51
C PRO A 260 -49.94 2.91 -10.83
N LEU A 261 -49.03 2.91 -11.81
CA LEU A 261 -49.30 3.45 -13.15
C LEU A 261 -50.40 2.67 -13.86
N LYS A 262 -50.41 1.35 -13.68
CA LYS A 262 -51.41 0.45 -14.25
C LYS A 262 -52.08 -0.34 -13.14
N ARG A 263 -53.41 -0.47 -13.22
CA ARG A 263 -54.21 -1.30 -12.30
C ARG A 263 -54.50 -2.64 -12.95
N ILE A 264 -54.54 -3.68 -12.13
CA ILE A 264 -54.99 -5.02 -12.56
C ILE A 264 -56.50 -5.07 -12.36
N LYS A 265 -57.23 -5.35 -13.43
CA LYS A 265 -58.70 -5.44 -13.42
C LYS A 265 -59.12 -6.60 -12.51
N GLY A 266 -60.03 -6.30 -11.57
CA GLY A 266 -60.57 -7.26 -10.60
C GLY A 266 -59.79 -7.36 -9.28
N LEU A 267 -58.70 -6.61 -9.09
CA LEU A 267 -57.99 -6.56 -7.82
C LEU A 267 -57.91 -5.11 -7.30
N ALA A 268 -57.93 -4.93 -5.97
CA ALA A 268 -57.69 -3.64 -5.31
C ALA A 268 -56.20 -3.40 -5.01
N ALA A 269 -55.66 -2.25 -5.43
CA ALA A 269 -54.29 -1.83 -5.13
C ALA A 269 -54.15 -1.33 -3.67
N PRO A 270 -52.97 -1.41 -3.02
CA PRO A 270 -51.70 -1.88 -3.57
C PRO A 270 -51.60 -3.41 -3.65
N TYR A 271 -51.17 -3.93 -4.81
CA TYR A 271 -50.84 -5.36 -4.99
C TYR A 271 -49.40 -5.65 -4.56
N ILE A 272 -48.49 -4.72 -4.86
CA ILE A 272 -47.07 -4.78 -4.51
C ILE A 272 -46.76 -3.51 -3.70
N PRO A 273 -46.72 -3.60 -2.35
CA PRO A 273 -46.31 -2.50 -1.50
C PRO A 273 -44.91 -2.01 -1.86
N SER A 274 -44.67 -0.69 -1.78
CA SER A 274 -43.40 -0.07 -2.14
C SER A 274 -43.13 1.17 -1.31
N PHE A 275 -41.86 1.55 -1.25
CA PHE A 275 -41.40 2.81 -0.69
C PHE A 275 -41.70 4.03 -1.58
N LEU A 276 -42.13 3.83 -2.83
CA LEU A 276 -42.64 4.87 -3.72
C LEU A 276 -44.14 4.66 -3.98
N ASP A 277 -44.87 5.76 -4.18
CA ASP A 277 -46.29 5.71 -4.58
C ASP A 277 -46.47 5.04 -5.96
N ASP A 278 -45.51 5.25 -6.86
CA ASP A 278 -45.37 4.57 -8.15
C ASP A 278 -43.91 4.65 -8.64
N PHE A 279 -43.56 3.85 -9.65
CA PHE A 279 -42.21 3.84 -10.25
C PHE A 279 -42.13 4.57 -11.61
N GLY A 280 -43.11 5.44 -11.92
CA GLY A 280 -43.12 6.11 -13.21
C GLY A 280 -41.96 7.07 -13.42
N LEU A 281 -41.43 7.68 -12.35
CA LEU A 281 -40.19 8.45 -12.43
C LEU A 281 -39.01 7.59 -12.92
N LEU A 282 -38.83 6.37 -12.39
CA LEU A 282 -37.75 5.48 -12.82
C LEU A 282 -37.91 5.09 -14.30
N ILE A 283 -39.12 4.73 -14.71
CA ILE A 283 -39.44 4.36 -16.09
C ILE A 283 -39.16 5.55 -17.03
N GLU A 284 -39.57 6.74 -16.62
CA GLU A 284 -39.32 7.98 -17.37
C GLU A 284 -37.83 8.28 -17.50
N LEU A 285 -37.01 8.08 -16.45
CA LEU A 285 -35.56 8.19 -16.57
C LEU A 285 -35.01 7.21 -17.61
N TYR A 286 -35.46 5.94 -17.61
CA TYR A 286 -35.05 4.96 -18.63
C TYR A 286 -35.46 5.37 -20.04
N GLY A 287 -36.64 5.97 -20.23
CA GLY A 287 -37.08 6.55 -21.50
C GLY A 287 -36.18 7.69 -21.98
N ASN A 288 -35.89 8.65 -21.11
CA ASN A 288 -34.93 9.74 -21.38
C ASN A 288 -33.55 9.18 -21.79
N GLY A 289 -33.08 8.13 -21.11
CA GLY A 289 -31.81 7.46 -21.42
C GLY A 289 -31.82 6.57 -22.67
N ALA A 290 -32.99 6.26 -23.24
CA ALA A 290 -33.14 5.52 -24.49
C ALA A 290 -33.26 6.44 -25.72
N GLY A 291 -33.24 7.76 -25.53
CA GLY A 291 -33.36 8.75 -26.59
C GLY A 291 -34.80 9.19 -26.90
N SER A 292 -35.75 8.87 -26.02
CA SER A 292 -37.11 9.41 -26.13
C SER A 292 -37.05 10.94 -25.95
N LYS A 293 -37.53 11.69 -26.96
CA LYS A 293 -37.69 13.15 -26.87
C LYS A 293 -39.03 13.54 -26.22
N GLU A 294 -39.98 12.61 -26.22
CA GLU A 294 -41.26 12.71 -25.55
C GLU A 294 -41.25 11.84 -24.29
N THR A 295 -42.22 12.01 -23.40
CA THR A 295 -42.36 11.16 -22.21
C THR A 295 -42.48 9.69 -22.63
N CYS A 296 -41.88 8.79 -21.86
CA CYS A 296 -41.87 7.36 -22.15
C CYS A 296 -43.29 6.78 -22.19
N ASP A 297 -43.70 6.14 -23.29
CA ASP A 297 -45.02 5.49 -23.45
C ASP A 297 -45.37 4.54 -22.31
N ILE A 298 -44.35 3.84 -21.78
CA ILE A 298 -44.49 2.92 -20.63
C ILE A 298 -44.84 3.69 -19.34
N SER A 299 -44.27 4.88 -19.15
CA SER A 299 -44.54 5.74 -17.99
C SER A 299 -45.92 6.41 -18.06
N ILE A 300 -46.48 6.55 -19.27
CA ILE A 300 -47.84 7.03 -19.55
C ILE A 300 -48.86 5.87 -19.49
N GLY A 301 -48.39 4.62 -19.46
CA GLY A 301 -49.22 3.44 -19.26
C GLY A 301 -49.68 2.74 -20.55
N GLN A 302 -49.12 3.12 -21.72
CA GLN A 302 -49.40 2.47 -23.02
C GLN A 302 -48.66 1.15 -23.20
N THR A 303 -49.20 0.26 -24.04
CA THR A 303 -48.62 -1.02 -24.44
C THR A 303 -47.80 -0.86 -25.72
N THR A 304 -46.48 -0.82 -25.60
CA THR A 304 -45.57 -0.90 -26.76
C THR A 304 -44.79 -2.21 -26.74
N ASN A 305 -44.73 -2.91 -27.88
CA ASN A 305 -44.03 -4.20 -28.06
C ASN A 305 -42.48 -4.12 -28.01
N THR A 306 -41.88 -3.05 -27.53
CA THR A 306 -40.41 -2.93 -27.42
C THR A 306 -40.00 -2.10 -26.21
N ALA A 307 -39.77 -2.74 -25.06
CA ALA A 307 -39.21 -2.08 -23.88
C ALA A 307 -37.81 -1.50 -24.15
N CYS A 308 -37.70 -0.18 -24.42
CA CYS A 308 -36.47 0.62 -24.52
C CYS A 308 -35.28 0.01 -25.33
N GLY A 309 -35.50 -1.06 -26.11
CA GLY A 309 -34.51 -1.84 -26.86
C GLY A 309 -33.25 -2.28 -26.09
N GLY A 310 -33.24 -2.25 -24.76
CA GLY A 310 -32.02 -2.45 -23.96
C GLY A 310 -30.90 -1.43 -24.19
N LYS A 311 -31.20 -0.28 -24.81
CA LYS A 311 -30.22 0.78 -25.15
C LYS A 311 -29.85 1.65 -23.95
N SER A 312 -30.77 1.83 -23.00
CA SER A 312 -30.57 2.67 -21.82
C SER A 312 -29.75 1.94 -20.74
N ARG A 313 -28.56 2.48 -20.43
CA ARG A 313 -27.58 1.92 -19.47
C ARG A 313 -27.12 3.01 -18.50
N PHE A 314 -27.70 3.00 -17.31
CA PHE A 314 -27.26 3.87 -16.23
C PHE A 314 -26.05 3.31 -15.49
N GLY A 315 -24.88 3.57 -16.05
CA GLY A 315 -23.60 3.30 -15.39
C GLY A 315 -22.84 4.58 -15.07
N CYS A 316 -21.53 4.45 -15.01
CA CYS A 316 -20.63 5.59 -14.84
C CYS A 316 -20.64 6.49 -16.09
N SER A 317 -20.78 7.80 -15.91
CA SER A 317 -20.84 8.84 -16.94
C SER A 317 -19.55 8.97 -17.76
N PHE A 318 -18.41 8.54 -17.23
CA PHE A 318 -17.12 8.49 -17.91
C PHE A 318 -16.70 7.07 -18.31
N CYS A 319 -17.65 6.15 -18.44
CA CYS A 319 -17.37 4.79 -18.88
C CYS A 319 -16.90 4.75 -20.35
N THR A 320 -15.67 4.31 -20.56
CA THR A 320 -15.06 4.08 -21.88
C THR A 320 -15.16 2.62 -22.33
N ILE A 321 -15.67 1.73 -21.47
CA ILE A 321 -15.84 0.29 -21.76
C ILE A 321 -17.05 0.03 -22.65
N CYS A 322 -18.06 0.90 -22.62
CA CYS A 322 -19.28 0.75 -23.43
C CYS A 322 -19.06 0.93 -24.94
N GLY A 323 -17.90 1.44 -25.37
CA GLY A 323 -17.56 1.62 -26.79
C GLY A 323 -17.20 3.06 -27.12
N ASP A 324 -17.24 3.42 -28.40
CA ASP A 324 -17.10 4.79 -28.89
C ASP A 324 -18.31 5.66 -28.52
N LYS A 325 -19.50 5.06 -28.42
CA LYS A 325 -20.75 5.74 -28.07
C LYS A 325 -21.33 5.23 -26.75
N ASP A 326 -21.85 6.17 -25.96
CA ASP A 326 -22.70 5.90 -24.82
C ASP A 326 -24.07 6.55 -25.08
N GLU A 327 -25.00 5.76 -25.59
CA GLU A 327 -26.33 6.23 -26.04
C GLU A 327 -27.12 6.92 -24.92
N THR A 328 -26.96 6.49 -23.67
CA THR A 328 -27.63 7.11 -22.53
C THR A 328 -27.07 8.48 -22.24
N SER A 329 -25.75 8.61 -22.16
CA SER A 329 -25.10 9.90 -21.93
C SER A 329 -25.37 10.88 -23.09
N ILE A 330 -25.38 10.40 -24.34
CA ILE A 330 -25.75 11.18 -25.52
C ILE A 330 -27.21 11.66 -25.43
N SER A 331 -28.14 10.78 -25.09
CA SER A 331 -29.56 11.12 -25.02
C SER A 331 -29.84 12.15 -23.93
N LEU A 332 -29.30 11.94 -22.73
CA LEU A 332 -29.46 12.87 -21.61
C LEU A 332 -28.79 14.23 -21.90
N SER A 333 -27.66 14.26 -22.61
CA SER A 333 -26.99 15.52 -22.97
C SER A 333 -27.83 16.45 -23.83
N LYS A 334 -28.80 15.93 -24.58
CA LYS A 334 -29.67 16.69 -25.48
C LYS A 334 -30.89 17.30 -24.77
N LEU A 335 -31.18 16.90 -23.53
CA LEU A 335 -32.34 17.36 -22.79
C LEU A 335 -31.97 18.56 -21.92
N PRO A 336 -32.68 19.70 -21.99
CA PRO A 336 -32.36 20.91 -21.23
C PRO A 336 -32.23 20.66 -19.72
N ARG A 337 -33.11 19.82 -19.14
CA ARG A 337 -33.09 19.44 -17.72
C ARG A 337 -31.78 18.85 -17.22
N TRP A 338 -31.02 18.17 -18.08
CA TRP A 338 -29.72 17.61 -17.74
C TRP A 338 -28.56 18.44 -18.31
N GLY A 339 -28.76 19.05 -19.49
CA GLY A 339 -27.77 19.89 -20.15
C GLY A 339 -27.32 21.06 -19.27
N ILE A 340 -28.26 21.73 -18.61
CA ILE A 340 -27.96 22.82 -17.67
C ILE A 340 -27.12 22.37 -16.48
N LEU A 341 -27.18 21.09 -16.11
CA LEU A 341 -26.39 20.51 -15.01
C LEU A 341 -25.01 20.01 -15.47
N GLY A 342 -24.65 20.21 -16.75
CA GLY A 342 -23.35 19.85 -17.32
C GLY A 342 -23.24 18.41 -17.84
N SER A 343 -24.37 17.75 -18.17
CA SER A 343 -24.34 16.39 -18.74
C SER A 343 -23.55 16.29 -20.05
N GLU A 344 -23.65 17.30 -20.92
CA GLU A 344 -22.86 17.39 -22.16
C GLU A 344 -21.36 17.56 -21.87
N ASN A 345 -21.00 18.42 -20.91
CA ASN A 345 -19.61 18.64 -20.52
C ASN A 345 -18.97 17.33 -20.01
N THR A 346 -19.71 16.55 -19.24
CA THR A 346 -19.26 15.23 -18.79
C THR A 346 -19.10 14.24 -19.94
N LEU A 347 -20.05 14.22 -20.88
CA LEU A 347 -19.95 13.39 -22.10
C LEU A 347 -18.72 13.77 -22.94
N ARG A 348 -18.45 15.07 -23.10
CA ARG A 348 -17.24 15.59 -23.78
C ARG A 348 -15.97 15.02 -23.15
N VAL A 349 -15.85 15.10 -21.82
CA VAL A 349 -14.70 14.56 -21.08
C VAL A 349 -14.60 13.05 -21.25
N ARG A 350 -15.72 12.32 -21.18
CA ARG A 350 -15.78 10.87 -21.42
C ARG A 350 -15.27 10.50 -22.81
N ASP A 351 -15.72 11.21 -23.84
CA ASP A 351 -15.31 10.96 -25.23
C ASP A 351 -13.83 11.23 -25.44
N TRP A 352 -13.30 12.27 -24.80
CA TRP A 352 -11.86 12.52 -24.77
C TRP A 352 -11.07 11.42 -24.06
N LEU A 353 -11.55 10.90 -22.92
CA LEU A 353 -10.95 9.75 -22.23
C LEU A 353 -10.96 8.50 -23.12
N TYR A 354 -12.04 8.27 -23.89
CA TYR A 354 -12.10 7.19 -24.86
C TYR A 354 -11.05 7.35 -25.96
N ARG A 355 -10.89 8.54 -26.54
CA ARG A 355 -9.85 8.81 -27.56
C ARG A 355 -8.43 8.64 -27.01
N ILE A 356 -8.18 9.03 -25.76
CA ILE A 356 -6.87 8.78 -25.12
C ILE A 356 -6.61 7.28 -24.96
N SER A 357 -7.65 6.50 -24.66
CA SER A 357 -7.50 5.07 -24.45
C SER A 357 -6.98 4.33 -25.70
N THR A 358 -7.25 4.87 -26.89
CA THR A 358 -6.87 4.32 -28.20
C THR A 358 -5.57 4.93 -28.72
N ASP A 359 -5.22 6.15 -28.35
CA ASP A 359 -4.01 6.81 -28.86
C ASP A 359 -2.73 6.38 -28.09
N VAL A 360 -1.91 5.58 -28.76
CA VAL A 360 -0.61 5.14 -28.25
C VAL A 360 0.38 6.31 -28.09
N SER A 361 0.27 7.36 -28.90
CA SER A 361 1.18 8.52 -28.88
C SER A 361 1.05 9.36 -27.61
N LEU A 362 -0.05 9.22 -26.88
CA LEU A 362 -0.35 9.87 -25.60
C LEU A 362 0.18 9.10 -24.40
N ARG A 363 0.86 7.97 -24.61
CA ARG A 363 1.58 7.24 -23.56
C ARG A 363 2.95 7.86 -23.32
N ALA A 364 3.41 7.79 -22.08
CA ALA A 364 4.73 8.22 -21.65
C ALA A 364 5.60 7.00 -21.33
N PHE A 365 6.84 7.03 -21.83
CA PHE A 365 7.90 6.18 -21.31
C PHE A 365 8.26 6.64 -19.90
N HIS A 366 7.85 5.84 -18.92
CA HIS A 366 7.94 6.20 -17.50
C HIS A 366 8.74 5.15 -16.73
N ALA A 367 9.71 5.60 -15.94
CA ALA A 367 10.62 4.75 -15.20
C ALA A 367 10.02 4.36 -13.84
N ARG A 368 9.78 3.05 -13.62
CA ARG A 368 9.23 2.53 -12.35
C ARG A 368 10.00 1.36 -11.78
N SER A 369 10.79 0.69 -12.59
CA SER A 369 11.56 -0.48 -12.18
C SER A 369 12.90 -0.50 -12.91
N HIS A 370 13.81 -1.30 -12.40
CA HIS A 370 15.08 -1.60 -13.04
C HIS A 370 15.31 -3.11 -13.01
N ASP A 371 16.15 -3.60 -13.92
CA ASP A 371 16.71 -4.93 -13.88
C ASP A 371 17.94 -4.93 -12.95
N PRO A 372 17.90 -5.60 -11.79
CA PRO A 372 19.02 -5.63 -10.84
C PRO A 372 20.18 -6.52 -11.30
N LEU A 373 19.99 -7.34 -12.35
CA LEU A 373 21.10 -8.12 -12.91
C LEU A 373 21.96 -7.28 -13.84
N VAL A 374 21.32 -6.58 -14.77
CA VAL A 374 22.01 -5.80 -15.81
C VAL A 374 22.22 -4.34 -15.38
N MET A 375 21.58 -3.89 -14.30
CA MET A 375 21.57 -2.49 -13.83
C MET A 375 21.06 -1.51 -14.88
N ARG A 376 19.89 -1.83 -15.46
CA ARG A 376 19.19 -0.99 -16.44
C ARG A 376 17.79 -0.63 -15.96
N ALA A 377 17.42 0.66 -16.01
CA ALA A 377 16.06 1.12 -15.74
C ALA A 377 15.12 0.78 -16.90
N ALA A 378 13.92 0.31 -16.58
CA ALA A 378 12.88 0.00 -17.55
C ALA A 378 11.92 1.19 -17.66
N LEU A 379 11.89 1.80 -18.85
CA LEU A 379 10.92 2.81 -19.22
C LEU A 379 9.77 2.12 -19.93
N GLN A 380 8.58 2.15 -19.32
CA GLN A 380 7.40 1.48 -19.86
C GLN A 380 6.35 2.49 -20.34
N PRO A 381 5.68 2.26 -21.49
CA PRO A 381 4.62 3.12 -22.00
C PRO A 381 3.25 2.80 -21.35
N ASN A 382 3.23 2.62 -20.02
CA ASN A 382 2.06 2.18 -19.26
C ASN A 382 1.28 3.32 -18.60
N THR A 383 1.77 4.55 -18.71
CA THR A 383 1.21 5.76 -18.10
C THR A 383 0.92 6.79 -19.19
N ALA A 384 -0.04 7.70 -18.97
CA ALA A 384 -0.30 8.80 -19.89
C ALA A 384 0.75 9.91 -19.76
N LYS A 385 0.97 10.68 -20.83
CA LYS A 385 1.86 11.84 -20.78
C LYS A 385 1.44 12.83 -19.71
N PRO A 386 2.35 13.54 -19.04
CA PRO A 386 1.96 14.42 -17.95
C PRO A 386 0.99 15.53 -18.37
N GLN A 387 1.08 16.00 -19.62
CA GLN A 387 0.10 16.94 -20.18
C GLN A 387 -1.34 16.40 -20.19
N VAL A 388 -1.51 15.08 -20.34
CA VAL A 388 -2.81 14.41 -20.32
C VAL A 388 -3.29 14.28 -18.88
N LEU A 389 -2.39 13.93 -17.97
CA LEU A 389 -2.69 13.84 -16.53
C LEU A 389 -3.12 15.20 -15.96
N GLU A 390 -2.42 16.30 -16.30
CA GLU A 390 -2.83 17.67 -15.93
C GLU A 390 -4.22 18.03 -16.48
N LYS A 391 -4.51 17.65 -17.74
CA LYS A 391 -5.84 17.88 -18.33
C LYS A 391 -6.93 17.09 -17.63
N MET A 392 -6.67 15.84 -17.23
CA MET A 392 -7.62 15.05 -16.44
C MET A 392 -7.95 15.75 -15.12
N VAL A 393 -6.93 16.21 -14.38
CA VAL A 393 -7.13 16.96 -13.12
C VAL A 393 -7.93 18.24 -13.37
N ARG A 394 -7.61 18.98 -14.44
CA ARG A 394 -8.29 20.25 -14.77
C ARG A 394 -9.76 20.02 -15.15
N PHE A 395 -10.07 19.04 -15.99
CA PHE A 395 -11.46 18.72 -16.34
C PHE A 395 -12.26 18.22 -15.14
N ALA A 396 -11.69 17.36 -14.29
CA ALA A 396 -12.36 16.89 -13.08
C ALA A 396 -12.64 18.05 -12.09
N SER A 397 -11.68 18.98 -11.95
CA SER A 397 -11.85 20.20 -11.15
C SER A 397 -12.93 21.10 -11.72
N GLN A 398 -12.93 21.35 -13.05
CA GLN A 398 -13.93 22.17 -13.72
C GLN A 398 -15.34 21.59 -13.58
N LEU A 399 -15.53 20.30 -13.83
CA LEU A 399 -16.84 19.65 -13.69
C LEU A 399 -17.37 19.73 -12.25
N THR A 400 -16.47 19.65 -11.27
CA THR A 400 -16.83 19.74 -9.85
C THR A 400 -17.24 21.16 -9.48
N ILE A 401 -16.44 22.17 -9.84
CA ILE A 401 -16.78 23.58 -9.58
C ILE A 401 -18.06 23.97 -10.32
N ASP A 402 -18.27 23.49 -11.55
CA ASP A 402 -19.51 23.72 -12.30
C ASP A 402 -20.71 23.11 -11.58
N SER A 403 -20.58 21.89 -11.06
CA SER A 403 -21.63 21.24 -10.26
C SER A 403 -21.94 22.01 -8.97
N ILE A 404 -20.92 22.52 -8.27
CA ILE A 404 -21.09 23.36 -7.08
C ILE A 404 -21.83 24.66 -7.43
N ASN A 405 -21.46 25.30 -8.54
CA ASN A 405 -22.08 26.53 -9.00
C ASN A 405 -23.55 26.32 -9.39
N HIS A 406 -23.85 25.27 -10.17
CA HIS A 406 -25.23 24.92 -10.54
C HIS A 406 -26.10 24.66 -9.30
N ALA A 407 -25.56 23.94 -8.31
CA ALA A 407 -26.27 23.66 -7.08
C ALA A 407 -26.55 24.92 -6.25
N ASN A 408 -25.56 25.81 -6.11
CA ASN A 408 -25.70 27.07 -5.38
C ASN A 408 -26.69 28.03 -6.07
N GLU A 409 -26.63 28.12 -7.40
CA GLU A 409 -27.57 28.93 -8.19
C GLU A 409 -29.00 28.45 -8.01
N PHE A 410 -29.23 27.14 -8.17
CA PHE A 410 -30.56 26.57 -8.00
C PHE A 410 -31.07 26.65 -6.55
N LYS A 411 -30.19 26.46 -5.57
CA LYS A 411 -30.52 26.67 -4.15
C LYS A 411 -31.01 28.08 -3.88
N LYS A 412 -30.34 29.10 -4.43
CA LYS A 412 -30.76 30.50 -4.33
C LYS A 412 -32.14 30.74 -4.97
N LEU A 413 -32.42 30.11 -6.12
CA LEU A 413 -33.75 30.19 -6.75
C LEU A 413 -34.84 29.52 -5.90
N CYS A 414 -34.56 28.38 -5.28
CA CYS A 414 -35.46 27.70 -4.35
C CYS A 414 -35.76 28.53 -3.10
N GLU A 415 -34.74 29.14 -2.49
CA GLU A 415 -34.91 30.03 -1.33
C GLU A 415 -35.79 31.26 -1.64
N GLN A 416 -35.80 31.71 -2.90
CA GLN A 416 -36.62 32.83 -3.37
C GLN A 416 -38.00 32.41 -3.90
N GLY A 417 -38.33 31.11 -3.95
CA GLY A 417 -39.55 30.60 -4.58
C GLY A 417 -39.61 30.82 -6.10
N ARG A 418 -38.45 30.97 -6.75
CA ARG A 418 -38.28 31.29 -8.18
C ARG A 418 -37.76 30.06 -8.96
N GLU A 419 -38.12 28.85 -8.57
CA GLU A 419 -37.54 27.63 -9.17
C GLU A 419 -37.84 27.50 -10.67
N LEU A 420 -38.97 28.05 -11.13
CA LEU A 420 -39.40 28.05 -12.53
C LEU A 420 -38.49 28.88 -13.46
N GLU A 421 -37.59 29.69 -12.91
CA GLU A 421 -36.58 30.40 -13.71
C GLU A 421 -35.42 29.48 -14.12
N HIS A 422 -35.19 28.40 -13.38
CA HIS A 422 -34.15 27.43 -13.72
C HIS A 422 -34.57 26.63 -14.96
N ALA A 423 -33.81 26.75 -16.05
CA ALA A 423 -34.13 26.14 -17.35
C ALA A 423 -34.47 24.65 -17.24
N GLY A 424 -33.74 23.91 -16.39
CA GLY A 424 -33.99 22.48 -16.24
C GLY A 424 -35.20 22.11 -15.40
N TYR A 425 -35.59 22.96 -14.44
CA TYR A 425 -36.82 22.75 -13.65
C TYR A 425 -38.04 23.12 -14.49
N LYS A 426 -37.94 24.22 -15.25
CA LYS A 426 -38.93 24.66 -16.22
C LYS A 426 -39.19 23.61 -17.31
N ASP A 427 -38.14 23.02 -17.86
CA ASP A 427 -38.25 21.96 -18.88
C ASP A 427 -39.09 20.77 -18.41
N ILE A 428 -38.94 20.35 -17.13
CA ILE A 428 -39.76 19.29 -16.54
C ILE A 428 -41.21 19.77 -16.31
N HIS A 429 -41.37 21.00 -15.83
CA HIS A 429 -42.69 21.58 -15.54
C HIS A 429 -43.55 21.70 -16.81
N ASP A 430 -42.96 22.19 -17.90
CA ASP A 430 -43.63 22.51 -19.16
C ASP A 430 -43.85 21.27 -20.06
N ASP A 431 -43.29 20.11 -19.67
CA ASP A 431 -43.41 18.84 -20.40
C ASP A 431 -44.86 18.34 -20.44
N LYS A 432 -45.55 18.50 -21.58
CA LYS A 432 -46.97 18.15 -21.71
C LYS A 432 -47.24 16.66 -21.83
N PHE A 433 -46.23 15.87 -22.18
CA PHE A 433 -46.37 14.43 -22.37
C PHE A 433 -46.28 13.66 -21.06
N MET A 434 -45.74 14.29 -20.00
CA MET A 434 -45.54 13.63 -18.72
C MET A 434 -46.82 13.60 -17.90
N THR A 435 -47.17 12.41 -17.38
CA THR A 435 -48.36 12.29 -16.53
C THR A 435 -48.22 13.18 -15.29
N PRO A 436 -49.31 13.78 -14.77
CA PRO A 436 -49.25 14.69 -13.62
C PRO A 436 -48.61 14.08 -12.37
N LYS A 437 -48.69 12.76 -12.19
CA LYS A 437 -48.04 12.04 -11.09
C LYS A 437 -46.52 11.98 -11.26
N VAL A 438 -46.07 11.50 -12.43
CA VAL A 438 -44.64 11.36 -12.74
C VAL A 438 -43.96 12.72 -12.75
N LYS A 439 -44.60 13.73 -13.32
CA LYS A 439 -44.12 15.12 -13.32
C LYS A 439 -43.88 15.64 -11.91
N ARG A 440 -44.84 15.43 -11.00
CA ARG A 440 -44.71 15.86 -9.60
C ARG A 440 -43.51 15.20 -8.92
N ALA A 441 -43.36 13.88 -9.06
CA ALA A 441 -42.24 13.14 -8.48
C ALA A 441 -40.89 13.59 -9.08
N PHE A 442 -40.86 13.90 -10.38
CA PHE A 442 -39.66 14.40 -11.05
C PHE A 442 -39.28 15.79 -10.51
N LEU A 443 -40.23 16.73 -10.47
CA LEU A 443 -39.98 18.07 -9.91
C LEU A 443 -39.53 18.00 -8.44
N GLU A 444 -40.12 17.12 -7.64
CA GLU A 444 -39.73 16.87 -6.25
C GLU A 444 -38.29 16.34 -6.16
N MET A 445 -37.94 15.30 -6.93
CA MET A 445 -36.57 14.78 -7.01
C MET A 445 -35.58 15.85 -7.45
N TYR A 446 -35.92 16.60 -8.50
CA TYR A 446 -35.06 17.65 -9.05
C TYR A 446 -34.80 18.73 -8.02
N LYS A 447 -35.88 19.23 -7.39
CA LYS A 447 -35.80 20.24 -6.34
C LYS A 447 -34.95 19.77 -5.16
N GLU A 448 -35.18 18.56 -4.66
CA GLU A 448 -34.43 18.00 -3.53
C GLU A 448 -32.95 17.77 -3.84
N SER A 449 -32.62 17.31 -5.05
CA SER A 449 -31.28 16.79 -5.34
C SER A 449 -30.36 17.87 -5.88
N VAL A 450 -30.80 18.71 -6.83
CA VAL A 450 -29.91 19.69 -7.50
C VAL A 450 -29.28 20.67 -6.52
N GLN A 451 -29.97 21.00 -5.42
CA GLN A 451 -29.44 21.88 -4.36
C GLN A 451 -28.22 21.28 -3.63
N ASN A 452 -27.95 19.98 -3.78
CA ASN A 452 -26.81 19.30 -3.18
C ASN A 452 -25.77 18.89 -4.26
N PRO A 453 -24.58 19.53 -4.29
CA PRO A 453 -23.53 19.23 -5.25
C PRO A 453 -23.12 17.75 -5.30
N THR A 454 -23.22 17.00 -4.19
CA THR A 454 -22.80 15.59 -4.15
C THR A 454 -23.71 14.65 -4.96
N THR A 455 -24.90 15.12 -5.32
CA THR A 455 -25.80 14.40 -6.24
C THR A 455 -25.52 14.69 -7.72
N LEU A 456 -24.62 15.63 -8.01
CA LEU A 456 -24.17 16.02 -9.35
C LEU A 456 -22.76 15.45 -9.64
N ASN A 457 -22.01 16.04 -10.58
CA ASN A 457 -20.66 15.60 -10.96
C ASN A 457 -19.57 16.19 -10.04
N THR A 458 -19.60 15.86 -8.76
CA THR A 458 -18.53 16.21 -7.80
C THR A 458 -17.45 15.12 -7.83
N LEU A 459 -16.42 15.31 -8.65
CA LEU A 459 -15.43 14.29 -9.04
C LEU A 459 -14.03 14.52 -8.45
N PHE A 460 -13.76 15.74 -7.96
CA PHE A 460 -12.43 16.17 -7.54
C PHE A 460 -12.51 17.31 -6.54
N GLY A 461 -11.69 17.29 -5.49
CA GLY A 461 -11.62 18.35 -4.49
C GLY A 461 -10.22 18.51 -3.90
N LEU A 462 -10.14 19.26 -2.80
CA LEU A 462 -8.86 19.57 -2.13
C LEU A 462 -8.11 18.31 -1.71
N LYS A 463 -8.78 17.35 -1.08
CA LYS A 463 -8.17 16.07 -0.65
C LYS A 463 -7.59 15.29 -1.83
N HIS A 464 -8.31 15.23 -2.97
CA HIS A 464 -7.82 14.62 -4.20
C HIS A 464 -6.56 15.32 -4.72
N ALA A 465 -6.56 16.66 -4.68
CA ALA A 465 -5.45 17.47 -5.16
C ALA A 465 -4.18 17.29 -4.30
N ILE A 466 -4.33 17.19 -2.98
CA ILE A 466 -3.22 16.91 -2.05
C ILE A 466 -2.69 15.49 -2.27
N LEU A 467 -3.56 14.47 -2.28
CA LEU A 467 -3.13 13.08 -2.50
C LEU A 467 -2.48 12.89 -3.87
N LEU A 468 -2.99 13.53 -4.93
CA LEU A 468 -2.37 13.48 -6.25
C LEU A 468 -1.03 14.22 -6.28
N SER A 469 -0.89 15.33 -5.57
CA SER A 469 0.40 16.03 -5.45
C SER A 469 1.45 15.14 -4.79
N PHE A 470 1.05 14.40 -3.76
CA PHE A 470 1.89 13.37 -3.13
C PHE A 470 2.23 12.23 -4.10
N ARG A 471 1.23 11.66 -4.79
CA ARG A 471 1.43 10.53 -5.71
C ARG A 471 2.31 10.91 -6.90
N TRP A 472 2.10 12.08 -7.49
CA TRP A 472 2.94 12.59 -8.58
C TRP A 472 4.39 12.75 -8.14
N SER A 473 4.59 13.18 -6.89
CA SER A 473 5.90 13.27 -6.27
C SER A 473 6.57 11.90 -6.14
N ILE A 474 5.95 10.90 -5.53
CA ILE A 474 6.61 9.59 -5.29
C ILE A 474 6.77 8.74 -6.56
N ASP A 475 5.84 8.88 -7.53
CA ASP A 475 5.84 8.11 -8.77
C ASP A 475 6.71 8.77 -9.86
N GLY A 476 7.21 9.99 -9.65
CA GLY A 476 8.08 10.67 -10.61
C GLY A 476 7.32 11.28 -11.79
N VAL A 477 6.09 11.76 -11.62
CA VAL A 477 5.28 12.33 -12.70
C VAL A 477 5.76 13.73 -13.08
N GLY A 478 6.03 13.95 -14.37
CA GLY A 478 6.58 15.21 -14.88
C GLY A 478 5.64 16.40 -14.72
N GLY A 479 5.95 17.31 -13.80
CA GLY A 479 5.19 18.53 -13.58
C GLY A 479 5.84 19.37 -12.50
N ALA A 480 5.36 20.62 -12.36
CA ALA A 480 5.71 21.46 -11.22
C ALA A 480 5.30 20.79 -9.90
N ARG A 481 6.00 21.12 -8.81
CA ARG A 481 5.61 20.71 -7.45
C ARG A 481 4.18 21.17 -7.17
N PHE A 482 3.40 20.35 -6.46
CA PHE A 482 2.00 20.63 -6.11
C PHE A 482 1.09 21.00 -7.32
N ARG A 483 1.42 20.56 -8.53
CA ARG A 483 0.65 20.89 -9.73
C ARG A 483 -0.86 20.56 -9.63
N PRO A 484 -1.28 19.39 -9.13
CA PRO A 484 -2.70 19.11 -8.94
C PRO A 484 -3.41 20.09 -8.00
N LEU A 485 -2.77 20.44 -6.87
CA LEU A 485 -3.28 21.46 -5.93
C LEU A 485 -3.41 22.84 -6.59
N ALA A 486 -2.38 23.26 -7.34
CA ALA A 486 -2.42 24.53 -8.05
C ALA A 486 -3.53 24.58 -9.10
N ILE A 487 -3.78 23.48 -9.83
CA ILE A 487 -4.90 23.40 -10.78
C ILE A 487 -6.23 23.55 -10.04
N TRP A 488 -6.44 22.83 -8.94
CA TRP A 488 -7.66 22.95 -8.14
C TRP A 488 -7.90 24.40 -7.68
N LYS A 489 -6.89 25.03 -7.08
CA LYS A 489 -6.96 26.42 -6.59
C LYS A 489 -7.10 27.47 -7.70
N GLN A 490 -6.60 27.21 -8.90
CA GLN A 490 -6.86 28.08 -10.07
C GLN A 490 -8.34 28.03 -10.45
N ILE A 491 -8.90 26.82 -10.62
CA ILE A 491 -10.29 26.66 -11.05
C ILE A 491 -11.27 27.17 -9.98
N GLU A 492 -10.97 26.97 -8.69
CA GLU A 492 -11.73 27.54 -7.56
C GLU A 492 -11.79 29.08 -7.63
N ARG A 493 -10.71 29.75 -8.07
CA ARG A 493 -10.66 31.20 -8.29
C ARG A 493 -11.23 31.66 -9.64
N GLY A 494 -11.72 30.74 -10.47
CA GLY A 494 -12.20 31.04 -11.83
C GLY A 494 -11.09 31.21 -12.87
N GLU A 495 -9.83 30.95 -12.51
CA GLU A 495 -8.67 31.08 -13.38
C GLU A 495 -8.31 29.79 -14.10
N GLY A 496 -7.62 29.88 -15.24
CA GLY A 496 -7.03 28.72 -15.91
C GLY A 496 -8.04 27.69 -16.44
N ARG A 497 -9.32 28.07 -16.58
CA ARG A 497 -10.33 27.22 -17.22
C ARG A 497 -9.98 27.02 -18.69
N ILE A 498 -10.17 25.79 -19.19
CA ILE A 498 -9.98 25.43 -20.60
C ILE A 498 -11.31 24.96 -21.20
N PRO A 499 -11.52 25.16 -22.51
CA PRO A 499 -12.68 24.61 -23.20
C PRO A 499 -12.80 23.10 -23.01
N TYR A 500 -14.03 22.62 -22.80
CA TYR A 500 -14.29 21.18 -22.82
C TYR A 500 -13.97 20.60 -24.19
N PRO A 501 -13.50 19.34 -24.25
CA PRO A 501 -13.06 18.75 -25.51
C PRO A 501 -14.25 18.48 -26.45
N GLN A 502 -13.94 18.22 -27.71
CA GLN A 502 -14.95 17.85 -28.70
C GLN A 502 -15.63 16.52 -28.36
N LEU A 503 -16.91 16.41 -28.69
CA LEU A 503 -17.63 15.13 -28.74
C LEU A 503 -17.01 14.22 -29.80
N ASN A 504 -17.21 12.90 -29.68
CA ASN A 504 -16.75 11.97 -30.71
C ASN A 504 -17.38 12.28 -32.07
N SER A 505 -18.66 12.65 -32.12
CA SER A 505 -19.33 13.06 -33.36
C SER A 505 -18.69 14.28 -34.03
N GLU A 506 -18.35 15.30 -33.24
CA GLU A 506 -17.67 16.51 -33.73
C GLU A 506 -16.25 16.22 -34.22
N TYR A 507 -15.53 15.38 -33.48
CA TYR A 507 -14.18 14.96 -33.83
C TYR A 507 -14.17 14.14 -35.14
N GLU A 508 -15.11 13.21 -35.30
CA GLU A 508 -15.22 12.36 -36.49
C GLU A 508 -15.61 13.15 -37.74
N ALA A 509 -16.41 14.21 -37.59
CA ALA A 509 -16.76 15.09 -38.69
C ALA A 509 -15.55 15.82 -39.29
N ILE A 510 -14.52 16.09 -38.48
CA ILE A 510 -13.31 16.83 -38.89
C ILE A 510 -12.16 15.87 -39.26
N HIS A 511 -11.96 14.82 -38.48
CA HIS A 511 -10.78 13.96 -38.55
C HIS A 511 -11.04 12.55 -39.09
N GLY A 512 -12.30 12.23 -39.43
CA GLY A 512 -12.73 10.90 -39.83
C GLY A 512 -13.00 9.95 -38.66
N LYS A 513 -13.51 8.75 -38.96
CA LYS A 513 -13.97 7.77 -37.95
C LYS A 513 -12.87 7.39 -36.95
N ILE A 514 -13.24 7.34 -35.66
CA ILE A 514 -12.35 6.89 -34.59
C ILE A 514 -12.13 5.37 -34.74
N LYS A 515 -10.90 4.98 -35.04
CA LYS A 515 -10.54 3.56 -35.13
C LYS A 515 -10.07 3.06 -33.76
N LEU A 516 -10.68 1.98 -33.28
CA LEU A 516 -10.13 1.19 -32.17
C LEU A 516 -8.82 0.54 -32.64
N THR A 517 -7.70 1.15 -32.28
CA THR A 517 -6.33 0.61 -32.46
C THR A 517 -6.03 -0.57 -31.52
N GLY A 518 -7.06 -1.26 -31.02
CA GLY A 518 -6.95 -2.31 -30.00
C GLY A 518 -6.08 -3.51 -30.39
N ASN A 519 -5.76 -3.66 -31.68
CA ASN A 519 -4.90 -4.73 -32.20
C ASN A 519 -3.46 -4.29 -32.51
N THR A 520 -3.12 -3.00 -32.39
CA THR A 520 -1.73 -2.56 -32.57
C THR A 520 -0.93 -2.96 -31.33
N PRO A 521 0.19 -3.69 -31.46
CA PRO A 521 1.02 -4.06 -30.31
C PRO A 521 1.40 -2.81 -29.51
N LEU A 522 1.27 -2.87 -28.18
CA LEU A 522 1.80 -1.82 -27.33
C LEU A 522 3.31 -1.70 -27.59
N PRO A 523 3.87 -0.47 -27.62
CA PRO A 523 5.32 -0.31 -27.76
C PRO A 523 6.03 -1.09 -26.67
N GLU A 524 7.11 -1.80 -27.03
CA GLU A 524 7.93 -2.47 -26.03
C GLU A 524 8.57 -1.44 -25.09
N ALA A 525 8.92 -1.88 -23.88
CA ALA A 525 9.70 -1.06 -22.97
C ALA A 525 11.05 -0.69 -23.59
N VAL A 526 11.67 0.37 -23.11
CA VAL A 526 13.03 0.75 -23.47
C VAL A 526 13.89 0.69 -22.21
N MET A 527 15.07 0.10 -22.31
CA MET A 527 16.00 -0.03 -21.20
C MET A 527 17.04 1.09 -21.25
N PHE A 528 17.36 1.68 -20.11
CA PHE A 528 18.39 2.70 -19.98
C PHE A 528 19.47 2.25 -18.99
N PRO A 529 20.76 2.34 -19.34
CA PRO A 529 21.86 1.97 -18.43
C PRO A 529 21.90 2.90 -17.22
N LEU A 530 22.09 2.33 -16.03
CA LEU A 530 22.26 3.07 -14.77
C LEU A 530 23.73 3.29 -14.39
N ILE A 531 24.65 2.65 -15.13
CA ILE A 531 26.10 2.76 -14.95
C ILE A 531 26.73 3.30 -16.23
N ALA A 532 27.82 4.05 -16.09
CA ALA A 532 28.48 4.70 -17.22
C ALA A 532 29.14 3.70 -18.18
N ASN A 533 29.85 2.70 -17.64
CA ASN A 533 30.57 1.69 -18.40
C ASN A 533 29.99 0.30 -18.10
N GLU A 534 29.12 -0.20 -18.98
CA GLU A 534 28.50 -1.52 -18.83
C GLU A 534 29.49 -2.64 -19.18
N ASN A 535 30.25 -3.11 -18.19
CA ASN A 535 30.96 -4.39 -18.30
C ASN A 535 30.03 -5.51 -17.82
N LEU A 536 29.33 -6.14 -18.77
CA LEU A 536 28.35 -7.20 -18.48
C LEU A 536 28.97 -8.42 -17.81
N GLU A 537 30.23 -8.75 -18.09
CA GLU A 537 30.91 -9.88 -17.45
C GLU A 537 31.21 -9.58 -15.99
N HIS A 538 31.74 -8.38 -15.72
CA HIS A 538 32.00 -7.92 -14.37
C HIS A 538 30.72 -7.85 -13.54
N LEU A 539 29.63 -7.27 -14.08
CA LEU A 539 28.34 -7.18 -13.40
C LEU A 539 27.71 -8.54 -13.12
N ALA A 540 27.96 -9.53 -13.98
CA ALA A 540 27.45 -10.88 -13.79
C ALA A 540 28.10 -11.58 -12.58
N LEU A 541 29.35 -11.20 -12.25
CA LEU A 541 30.11 -11.78 -11.15
C LEU A 541 30.09 -10.92 -9.87
N ASN A 542 30.01 -9.61 -10.03
CA ASN A 542 30.04 -8.60 -8.97
C ASN A 542 28.80 -7.71 -9.03
N PRO A 543 27.68 -8.18 -8.47
CA PRO A 543 26.42 -7.47 -8.55
C PRO A 543 26.32 -6.34 -7.53
N PHE A 544 25.69 -5.23 -7.90
CA PHE A 544 25.44 -4.09 -7.02
C PHE A 544 23.95 -3.97 -6.68
N ASN A 545 23.63 -3.42 -5.51
CA ASN A 545 22.27 -3.00 -5.21
C ASN A 545 22.09 -1.54 -5.63
N LEU A 546 20.98 -1.22 -6.30
CA LEU A 546 20.68 0.15 -6.71
C LEU A 546 20.67 1.12 -5.51
N MET A 547 20.25 0.65 -4.34
CA MET A 547 20.15 1.48 -3.14
C MET A 547 21.51 1.90 -2.58
N ASP A 548 22.59 1.20 -2.93
CA ASP A 548 23.96 1.55 -2.50
C ASP A 548 24.43 2.86 -3.16
N PHE A 549 23.79 3.27 -4.27
CA PHE A 549 24.08 4.53 -4.96
C PHE A 549 23.18 5.68 -4.51
N TRP A 550 22.25 5.43 -3.59
CA TRP A 550 21.37 6.48 -3.12
C TRP A 550 22.14 7.42 -2.20
N THR A 551 22.11 8.70 -2.52
CA THR A 551 22.47 9.76 -1.57
C THR A 551 21.23 10.59 -1.29
N ARG A 552 21.09 11.08 -0.06
CA ARG A 552 19.97 11.96 0.28
C ARG A 552 20.13 13.26 -0.53
N PRO A 553 19.10 13.70 -1.27
CA PRO A 553 19.17 15.00 -1.94
C PRO A 553 19.32 16.13 -0.92
N ALA A 554 20.20 17.08 -1.21
CA ALA A 554 20.34 18.29 -0.40
C ALA A 554 19.12 19.19 -0.57
N ASP A 555 18.67 19.82 0.52
CA ASP A 555 17.56 20.74 0.55
C ASP A 555 17.72 21.81 1.65
N HIS A 556 16.67 22.61 1.89
CA HIS A 556 16.71 23.70 2.87
C HIS A 556 17.06 23.28 4.30
N THR A 557 16.88 22.00 4.67
CA THR A 557 17.30 21.51 5.98
C THR A 557 18.83 21.46 6.08
N ASP A 558 19.57 21.36 4.98
CA ASP A 558 21.05 21.31 4.98
C ASP A 558 21.71 22.68 5.06
N VAL A 559 20.93 23.75 5.23
CA VAL A 559 21.50 25.10 5.45
C VAL A 559 22.24 25.15 6.78
N PHE A 560 21.78 24.38 7.77
CA PHE A 560 22.44 24.23 9.06
C PHE A 560 23.26 22.94 9.07
N GLU A 561 24.41 22.99 9.75
CA GLU A 561 25.17 21.78 10.09
C GLU A 561 24.29 20.81 10.88
N GLU A 562 24.56 19.50 10.76
CA GLU A 562 23.75 18.43 11.35
C GLU A 562 23.51 18.65 12.85
N ASP A 563 24.51 19.13 13.58
CA ASP A 563 24.45 19.38 15.03
C ASP A 563 23.50 20.52 15.42
N PHE A 564 23.16 21.41 14.49
CA PHE A 564 22.19 22.49 14.67
C PHE A 564 20.86 22.23 13.96
N ASN A 565 20.68 21.02 13.43
CA ASN A 565 19.57 20.66 12.58
C ASN A 565 18.63 19.64 13.24
N CYS A 566 17.55 20.11 13.85
CA CYS A 566 16.55 19.24 14.46
C CYS A 566 15.66 18.47 13.47
N SER A 567 15.85 18.65 12.16
CA SER A 567 15.01 18.04 11.12
C SER A 567 15.66 16.85 10.40
N VAL A 568 16.95 16.61 10.63
CA VAL A 568 17.74 15.52 10.05
C VAL A 568 18.43 14.76 11.17
N SER A 569 18.59 13.45 11.01
CA SER A 569 19.34 12.61 11.95
C SER A 569 20.19 11.59 11.20
N ARG A 570 21.42 11.38 11.65
CA ARG A 570 22.25 10.26 11.20
C ARG A 570 21.70 8.92 11.67
N LYS A 571 21.64 7.97 10.75
CA LYS A 571 21.29 6.57 11.02
C LYS A 571 22.41 5.67 10.54
N ALA A 572 22.62 4.57 11.27
CA ALA A 572 23.52 3.51 10.85
C ALA A 572 22.93 2.76 9.65
N ASP A 573 23.77 2.28 8.74
CA ASP A 573 23.30 1.44 7.64
C ASP A 573 23.03 0.00 8.08
N THR A 574 23.64 -0.41 9.19
CA THR A 574 23.57 -1.77 9.72
C THR A 574 23.13 -1.77 11.19
N TYR A 575 22.29 -2.75 11.52
CA TYR A 575 21.72 -2.95 12.84
C TYR A 575 21.70 -4.44 13.19
N ALA A 576 22.01 -4.77 14.44
CA ALA A 576 21.76 -6.10 15.01
C ALA A 576 20.50 -6.06 15.88
N ASN A 577 19.63 -7.06 15.75
CA ASN A 577 18.38 -7.11 16.52
C ASN A 577 18.66 -7.61 17.93
N ILE A 578 18.26 -6.84 18.93
CA ILE A 578 18.24 -7.27 20.33
C ILE A 578 16.82 -7.63 20.73
N GLU A 579 16.66 -8.82 21.30
CA GLU A 579 15.39 -9.34 21.79
C GLU A 579 15.52 -9.62 23.28
N ALA A 580 14.71 -8.95 24.10
CA ALA A 580 14.61 -9.22 25.53
C ALA A 580 13.28 -9.93 25.83
N ILE A 581 13.35 -10.96 26.68
CA ILE A 581 12.19 -11.60 27.29
C ILE A 581 12.01 -10.97 28.67
N VAL A 582 10.92 -10.22 28.83
CA VAL A 582 10.70 -9.32 29.95
C VAL A 582 9.45 -9.69 30.74
N ASN A 583 9.59 -9.74 32.06
CA ASN A 583 8.50 -9.81 33.01
C ASN A 583 8.29 -8.43 33.64
N TYR A 584 7.09 -7.88 33.45
CA TYR A 584 6.73 -6.57 33.98
C TYR A 584 6.18 -6.69 35.40
N ASN A 585 6.69 -5.85 36.28
CA ASN A 585 6.24 -5.74 37.67
C ASN A 585 5.55 -4.39 37.85
N TYR A 586 4.23 -4.40 38.03
CA TYR A 586 3.44 -3.17 38.16
C TYR A 586 2.23 -3.38 39.08
N SER A 587 1.68 -2.28 39.59
CA SER A 587 0.37 -2.26 40.24
C SER A 587 -0.43 -1.04 39.78
N ILE A 588 -1.76 -1.16 39.68
CA ILE A 588 -2.63 -0.11 39.15
C ILE A 588 -3.57 0.36 40.26
N SER A 589 -3.68 1.67 40.45
CA SER A 589 -4.53 2.31 41.44
C SER A 589 -5.33 3.45 40.82
N LYS A 590 -6.37 3.95 41.51
CA LYS A 590 -7.19 5.08 41.03
C LYS A 590 -6.95 6.32 41.89
N SER A 591 -6.70 7.46 41.27
CA SER A 591 -6.64 8.75 41.94
C SER A 591 -7.23 9.84 41.04
N ASN A 592 -8.13 10.68 41.57
CA ASN A 592 -8.78 11.77 40.85
C ASN A 592 -9.38 11.39 39.47
N ASN A 593 -10.08 10.26 39.40
CA ASN A 593 -10.66 9.68 38.17
C ASN A 593 -9.68 9.14 37.12
N ASP A 594 -8.37 9.29 37.32
CA ASP A 594 -7.34 8.72 36.45
C ASP A 594 -6.75 7.44 37.05
N CYS A 595 -6.37 6.50 36.18
CA CYS A 595 -5.67 5.28 36.57
C CYS A 595 -4.16 5.56 36.66
N ILE A 596 -3.58 5.37 37.83
CA ILE A 596 -2.15 5.55 38.09
C ILE A 596 -1.47 4.17 38.16
N VAL A 597 -0.39 4.00 37.41
CA VAL A 597 0.46 2.80 37.47
C VAL A 597 1.69 3.07 38.34
N ASP A 598 1.92 2.20 39.32
CA ASP A 598 3.22 2.06 39.99
C ASP A 598 4.05 1.02 39.23
N TYR A 599 4.96 1.49 38.37
CA TYR A 599 5.82 0.67 37.53
C TYR A 599 7.18 0.44 38.21
N LYS A 600 7.55 -0.84 38.41
CA LYS A 600 8.83 -1.22 39.00
C LYS A 600 9.80 -1.71 37.92
N THR A 601 11.10 -1.70 38.25
CA THR A 601 12.14 -2.20 37.36
C THR A 601 11.79 -3.60 36.86
N PRO A 602 11.70 -3.81 35.53
CA PRO A 602 11.25 -5.07 34.97
C PRO A 602 12.33 -6.15 35.10
N GLU A 603 11.91 -7.40 35.26
CA GLU A 603 12.81 -8.55 35.32
C GLU A 603 13.08 -9.08 33.91
N ILE A 604 14.36 -9.22 33.53
CA ILE A 604 14.78 -9.66 32.20
C ILE A 604 15.29 -11.09 32.29
N GLU A 605 14.51 -12.03 31.78
CA GLU A 605 14.82 -13.46 31.82
C GLU A 605 15.95 -13.83 30.84
N CYS A 606 15.86 -13.32 29.60
CA CYS A 606 16.77 -13.69 28.53
C CYS A 606 16.97 -12.52 27.57
N ILE A 607 18.21 -12.36 27.09
CA ILE A 607 18.54 -11.41 26.01
C ILE A 607 19.18 -12.18 24.87
N LYS A 608 18.69 -11.94 23.66
CA LYS A 608 19.24 -12.48 22.42
C LYS A 608 19.70 -11.36 21.52
N LEU A 609 20.86 -11.52 20.89
CA LEU A 609 21.36 -10.66 19.82
C LEU A 609 21.41 -11.47 18.52
N ASP A 610 20.65 -11.07 17.51
CA ASP A 610 20.46 -11.80 16.25
C ASP A 610 20.17 -13.31 16.47
N GLY A 611 19.32 -13.59 17.47
CA GLY A 611 18.88 -14.94 17.84
C GLY A 611 19.85 -15.73 18.73
N LYS A 612 21.03 -15.20 19.08
CA LYS A 612 21.98 -15.84 20.02
C LYS A 612 21.81 -15.29 21.43
N VAL A 613 21.67 -16.18 22.42
CA VAL A 613 21.59 -15.80 23.84
C VAL A 613 22.92 -15.19 24.30
N ILE A 614 22.86 -14.03 24.95
CA ILE A 614 24.03 -13.31 25.44
C ILE A 614 24.10 -13.38 26.98
N ASN A 615 25.30 -13.64 27.51
CA ASN A 615 25.58 -13.80 28.94
C ASN A 615 26.82 -12.99 29.36
N GLY A 616 27.01 -12.81 30.68
CA GLY A 616 28.20 -12.19 31.26
C GLY A 616 28.30 -10.69 30.99
N LEU A 617 29.52 -10.18 30.82
CA LEU A 617 29.80 -8.76 30.61
C LEU A 617 29.09 -8.15 29.39
N ALA A 618 28.98 -8.90 28.30
CA ALA A 618 28.26 -8.45 27.10
C ALA A 618 26.77 -8.19 27.37
N ARG A 619 26.14 -8.97 28.26
CA ARG A 619 24.74 -8.77 28.69
C ARG A 619 24.62 -7.45 29.45
N ILE A 620 25.53 -7.19 30.39
CA ILE A 620 25.52 -5.97 31.20
C ILE A 620 25.70 -4.74 30.31
N LYS A 621 26.59 -4.81 29.31
CA LYS A 621 26.86 -3.70 28.38
C LYS A 621 25.69 -3.37 27.43
N LEU A 622 24.86 -4.36 27.11
CA LEU A 622 23.64 -4.16 26.31
C LEU A 622 22.49 -3.54 27.12
N LEU A 623 22.45 -3.76 28.43
CA LEU A 623 21.43 -3.27 29.35
C LEU A 623 21.66 -1.79 29.74
N THR A 624 21.68 -0.93 28.73
CA THR A 624 21.84 0.51 28.92
C THR A 624 20.56 1.15 29.47
N LYS A 625 20.69 2.32 30.11
CA LYS A 625 19.53 3.13 30.53
C LYS A 625 18.56 3.40 29.37
N GLY A 626 19.06 3.51 28.14
CA GLY A 626 18.24 3.70 26.94
C GLY A 626 17.36 2.48 26.63
N PHE A 627 17.91 1.27 26.70
CA PHE A 627 17.15 0.05 26.43
C PHE A 627 16.06 -0.20 27.49
N TYR A 628 16.31 0.14 28.76
CA TYR A 628 15.29 0.10 29.80
C TYR A 628 14.10 1.05 29.51
N ARG A 629 14.37 2.25 28.97
CA ARG A 629 13.29 3.18 28.54
C ARG A 629 12.44 2.62 27.40
N GLU A 630 13.02 1.85 26.49
CA GLU A 630 12.23 1.19 25.43
C GLU A 630 11.34 0.08 25.98
N ILE A 631 11.84 -0.69 26.96
CA ILE A 631 11.04 -1.66 27.69
C ILE A 631 9.87 -0.96 28.41
N GLU A 632 10.13 0.15 29.10
CA GLU A 632 9.10 0.98 29.73
C GLU A 632 8.08 1.49 28.70
N SER A 633 8.53 2.03 27.56
CA SER A 633 7.65 2.54 26.51
C SER A 633 6.74 1.46 25.92
N SER A 634 7.26 0.23 25.75
CA SER A 634 6.45 -0.92 25.32
C SER A 634 5.33 -1.25 26.29
N PHE A 635 5.54 -1.06 27.59
CA PHE A 635 4.51 -1.23 28.61
C PHE A 635 3.47 -0.11 28.53
N PHE A 636 3.91 1.15 28.59
CA PHE A 636 3.00 2.31 28.62
C PHE A 636 2.15 2.42 27.36
N SER A 637 2.70 2.14 26.17
CA SER A 637 1.91 2.10 24.93
C SER A 637 0.72 1.13 25.00
N ARG A 638 0.92 -0.02 25.68
CA ARG A 638 -0.15 -1.00 25.87
C ARG A 638 -1.14 -0.55 26.95
N PHE A 639 -0.64 0.01 28.05
CA PHE A 639 -1.45 0.56 29.12
C PHE A 639 -2.39 1.67 28.62
N ASP A 640 -1.86 2.63 27.85
CA ASP A 640 -2.62 3.74 27.28
C ASP A 640 -3.75 3.24 26.36
N THR A 641 -3.45 2.24 25.51
CA THR A 641 -4.45 1.62 24.64
C THR A 641 -5.61 1.00 25.42
N VAL A 642 -5.31 0.31 26.53
CA VAL A 642 -6.33 -0.33 27.38
C VAL A 642 -7.16 0.70 28.13
N CYS A 643 -6.55 1.80 28.57
CA CYS A 643 -7.23 2.91 29.23
C CYS A 643 -8.17 3.69 28.30
N ILE A 644 -7.89 3.71 26.99
CA ILE A 644 -8.82 4.29 26.00
C ILE A 644 -10.09 3.43 25.88
N GLU A 645 -9.95 2.10 25.95
CA GLU A 645 -11.05 1.15 25.76
C GLU A 645 -11.86 0.88 27.05
N ASN A 646 -11.29 1.17 28.23
CA ASN A 646 -11.86 0.81 29.53
C ASN A 646 -11.58 1.89 30.57
N ASN A 647 -12.54 2.16 31.47
CA ASN A 647 -12.42 3.23 32.47
C ASN A 647 -12.41 2.73 33.94
N GLU A 648 -12.51 1.42 34.14
CA GLU A 648 -12.54 0.79 35.47
C GLU A 648 -11.18 0.14 35.81
N PRO A 649 -10.51 0.52 36.92
CA PRO A 649 -9.16 0.05 37.26
C PRO A 649 -9.06 -1.46 37.36
N ASN A 650 -10.04 -2.14 37.97
CA ASN A 650 -10.03 -3.61 38.11
C ASN A 650 -10.15 -4.32 36.75
N VAL A 651 -10.83 -3.70 35.78
CA VAL A 651 -10.96 -4.22 34.41
C VAL A 651 -9.66 -4.01 33.66
N ILE A 652 -9.07 -2.81 33.76
CA ILE A 652 -7.77 -2.48 33.17
C ILE A 652 -6.69 -3.42 33.74
N GLU A 653 -6.63 -3.58 35.05
CA GLU A 653 -5.70 -4.49 35.73
C GLU A 653 -5.93 -5.95 35.34
N GLY A 654 -7.18 -6.41 35.22
CA GLY A 654 -7.49 -7.74 34.72
C GLY A 654 -7.02 -7.98 33.27
N VAL A 655 -7.20 -6.98 32.39
CA VAL A 655 -6.76 -7.03 30.97
C VAL A 655 -5.24 -6.98 30.87
N MET A 656 -4.60 -6.11 31.65
CA MET A 656 -3.15 -5.99 31.73
C MET A 656 -2.52 -7.28 32.29
N ASN A 657 -3.05 -7.83 33.38
CA ASN A 657 -2.58 -9.10 33.97
C ASN A 657 -2.71 -10.27 32.99
N LYS A 658 -3.77 -10.29 32.17
CA LYS A 658 -3.90 -11.27 31.09
C LYS A 658 -2.89 -11.03 29.97
N ALA A 659 -2.70 -9.78 29.55
CA ALA A 659 -1.76 -9.41 28.48
C ALA A 659 -0.30 -9.69 28.85
N PHE A 660 0.06 -9.52 30.12
CA PHE A 660 1.40 -9.72 30.69
C PHE A 660 1.51 -11.00 31.53
N SER A 661 0.56 -11.93 31.39
CA SER A 661 0.57 -13.23 32.09
C SER A 661 1.73 -14.14 31.66
N GLN A 662 2.34 -13.84 30.50
CA GLN A 662 3.51 -14.51 29.99
C GLN A 662 4.62 -13.48 29.73
N PRO A 663 5.89 -13.90 29.77
CA PRO A 663 7.00 -13.04 29.45
C PRO A 663 6.83 -12.41 28.06
N VAL A 664 6.98 -11.08 27.99
CA VAL A 664 6.77 -10.32 26.75
C VAL A 664 8.09 -10.12 26.04
N LYS A 665 8.05 -10.33 24.72
CA LYS A 665 9.19 -10.09 23.84
C LYS A 665 9.26 -8.60 23.48
N VAL A 666 10.31 -7.92 23.95
CA VAL A 666 10.66 -6.55 23.56
C VAL A 666 11.79 -6.63 22.52
N ILE A 667 11.67 -5.87 21.43
CA ILE A 667 12.64 -5.85 20.33
C ILE A 667 13.20 -4.44 20.20
N SER A 668 14.52 -4.34 20.09
CA SER A 668 15.24 -3.11 19.74
C SER A 668 16.40 -3.43 18.78
N THR A 669 17.22 -2.44 18.47
CA THR A 669 18.37 -2.57 17.59
C THR A 669 19.64 -1.97 18.20
N VAL A 670 20.76 -2.63 17.95
CA VAL A 670 22.10 -2.11 18.23
C VAL A 670 22.69 -1.60 16.92
N PRO A 671 23.03 -0.31 16.81
CA PRO A 671 23.59 0.26 15.58
C PRO A 671 25.02 -0.23 15.33
N TYR A 672 25.45 -0.14 14.07
CA TYR A 672 26.82 -0.40 13.61
C TYR A 672 27.29 -1.85 13.74
N LEU A 673 26.37 -2.81 13.83
CA LEU A 673 26.68 -4.24 13.81
C LEU A 673 26.06 -4.89 12.57
N GLN A 674 26.92 -5.51 11.76
CA GLN A 674 26.54 -6.21 10.54
C GLN A 674 26.64 -7.72 10.70
N SER A 675 25.63 -8.44 10.23
CA SER A 675 25.65 -9.90 10.16
C SER A 675 26.46 -10.36 8.94
N GLN A 676 27.66 -10.90 9.17
CA GLN A 676 28.55 -11.45 8.15
C GLN A 676 28.49 -12.98 8.12
N SER A 677 28.31 -13.54 6.94
CA SER A 677 28.27 -15.00 6.73
C SER A 677 29.67 -15.51 6.39
N LEU A 678 30.33 -16.17 7.35
CA LEU A 678 31.62 -16.84 7.13
C LEU A 678 31.39 -18.20 6.49
N PHE A 679 31.91 -18.41 5.29
CA PHE A 679 31.85 -19.72 4.65
C PHE A 679 32.76 -20.68 5.41
N SER A 680 32.20 -21.78 5.91
CA SER A 680 32.94 -22.75 6.70
C SER A 680 33.23 -24.04 5.94
N GLY A 681 32.60 -24.28 4.78
CA GLY A 681 32.82 -25.46 3.94
C GLY A 681 31.52 -26.09 3.44
N TYR A 682 31.59 -27.34 2.97
CA TYR A 682 30.41 -28.08 2.48
C TYR A 682 30.06 -29.27 3.39
N SER A 683 28.76 -29.52 3.58
CA SER A 683 28.23 -30.71 4.27
C SER A 683 27.85 -31.79 3.28
N ALA A 684 27.99 -33.07 3.66
CA ALA A 684 27.41 -34.19 2.89
C ALA A 684 25.88 -34.18 2.92
N LYS A 685 25.26 -33.71 4.02
CA LYS A 685 23.80 -33.60 4.12
C LYS A 685 23.33 -32.33 3.45
N SER A 686 22.40 -32.46 2.50
CA SER A 686 21.78 -31.31 1.84
C SER A 686 20.71 -30.69 2.73
N LYS A 687 20.65 -29.35 2.74
CA LYS A 687 19.52 -28.58 3.25
C LYS A 687 18.54 -28.31 2.11
N ALA A 688 17.28 -28.05 2.47
CA ALA A 688 16.29 -27.57 1.52
C ALA A 688 16.70 -26.20 0.97
N ALA A 689 17.33 -26.18 -0.21
CA ALA A 689 17.62 -24.95 -0.92
C ALA A 689 16.43 -24.58 -1.81
N GLU A 690 15.90 -23.37 -1.59
CA GLU A 690 14.76 -22.87 -2.35
C GLU A 690 15.07 -22.87 -3.86
N PRO A 691 14.16 -23.39 -4.68
CA PRO A 691 14.27 -23.26 -6.13
C PRO A 691 14.16 -21.79 -6.53
N SER A 692 15.11 -21.31 -7.34
CA SER A 692 15.08 -19.95 -7.90
C SER A 692 14.00 -19.87 -9.00
N PHE A 693 12.73 -19.69 -8.62
CA PHE A 693 11.64 -19.50 -9.58
C PHE A 693 11.58 -18.03 -10.05
N ASN A 694 12.52 -17.63 -10.90
CA ASN A 694 12.67 -16.23 -11.31
C ASN A 694 12.45 -16.03 -12.82
N PHE A 695 11.30 -16.50 -13.32
CA PHE A 695 10.80 -16.05 -14.62
C PHE A 695 9.65 -15.05 -14.41
N THR A 696 9.40 -14.18 -15.39
CA THR A 696 8.22 -13.30 -15.41
C THR A 696 6.95 -14.15 -15.40
N ARG A 697 6.42 -14.46 -14.21
CA ARG A 697 5.17 -15.19 -14.04
C ARG A 697 4.02 -14.19 -13.89
N ARG A 698 2.92 -14.48 -14.58
CA ARG A 698 1.62 -13.92 -14.21
C ARG A 698 1.33 -14.33 -12.78
N THR A 699 0.99 -13.41 -11.87
CA THR A 699 0.75 -13.77 -10.46
C THR A 699 -0.37 -14.79 -10.39
N THR A 700 -0.05 -16.05 -10.13
CA THR A 700 -1.04 -17.11 -10.03
C THR A 700 -1.41 -17.34 -8.58
N LYS A 701 -2.70 -17.22 -8.26
CA LYS A 701 -3.25 -17.65 -6.97
C LYS A 701 -4.11 -18.87 -7.21
N VAL A 702 -3.97 -19.90 -6.37
CA VAL A 702 -4.92 -21.01 -6.37
C VAL A 702 -6.07 -20.59 -5.46
N LYS A 703 -7.27 -20.44 -6.02
CA LYS A 703 -8.49 -20.20 -5.24
C LYS A 703 -9.44 -21.36 -5.51
N ASN A 704 -9.78 -22.11 -4.47
CA ASN A 704 -10.63 -23.31 -4.54
C ASN A 704 -10.14 -24.32 -5.59
N GLY A 705 -8.84 -24.66 -5.58
CA GLY A 705 -8.23 -25.62 -6.51
C GLY A 705 -8.06 -25.15 -7.95
N LYS A 706 -8.58 -23.96 -8.33
CA LYS A 706 -8.42 -23.38 -9.67
C LYS A 706 -7.30 -22.34 -9.68
N ILE A 707 -6.45 -22.40 -10.70
CA ILE A 707 -5.38 -21.44 -10.93
C ILE A 707 -6.00 -20.15 -11.48
N VAL A 708 -5.98 -19.08 -10.68
CA VAL A 708 -6.41 -17.75 -11.07
C VAL A 708 -5.18 -16.93 -11.44
N HIS A 709 -5.10 -16.49 -12.70
CA HIS A 709 -4.02 -15.64 -13.19
C HIS A 709 -4.35 -14.16 -12.94
N GLY A 710 -3.48 -13.47 -12.21
CA GLY A 710 -3.52 -12.02 -11.95
C GLY A 710 -2.63 -11.21 -12.90
N ASN A 711 -2.16 -10.06 -12.45
CA ASN A 711 -1.33 -9.17 -13.27
C ASN A 711 0.05 -9.78 -13.57
N THR A 712 0.50 -9.63 -14.82
CA THR A 712 1.89 -9.96 -15.18
C THR A 712 2.79 -8.87 -14.64
N ARG A 713 3.60 -9.20 -13.63
CA ARG A 713 4.66 -8.29 -13.14
C ARG A 713 5.95 -8.71 -13.82
N LEU A 714 6.65 -7.75 -14.45
CA LEU A 714 8.03 -7.95 -14.88
C LEU A 714 8.86 -8.23 -13.62
N ARG A 715 9.15 -9.50 -13.39
CA ARG A 715 10.03 -9.95 -12.33
C ARG A 715 11.35 -10.31 -12.99
N PHE A 716 12.35 -9.48 -12.76
CA PHE A 716 13.68 -9.72 -13.25
C PHE A 716 14.33 -10.88 -12.50
N TYR A 717 15.27 -11.56 -13.16
CA TYR A 717 16.07 -12.60 -12.53
C TYR A 717 16.80 -12.01 -11.32
N SER A 718 16.73 -12.70 -10.17
CA SER A 718 17.55 -12.33 -9.02
C SER A 718 19.02 -12.57 -9.34
N ASN A 719 19.89 -11.74 -8.80
CA ASN A 719 21.33 -11.82 -8.99
C ASN A 719 22.00 -12.90 -8.12
N GLN A 720 21.46 -14.12 -8.15
CA GLN A 720 21.99 -15.22 -7.35
C GLN A 720 23.24 -15.78 -8.01
N LEU A 721 24.43 -15.40 -7.57
CA LEU A 721 25.67 -15.95 -8.13
C LEU A 721 25.83 -17.45 -7.82
N ASN A 722 25.43 -17.84 -6.61
CA ASN A 722 25.62 -19.19 -6.09
C ASN A 722 24.68 -20.23 -6.71
N SER A 723 25.19 -21.44 -6.91
CA SER A 723 24.44 -22.59 -7.39
C SER A 723 23.52 -23.15 -6.30
N ARG A 724 22.42 -23.82 -6.70
CA ARG A 724 21.53 -24.50 -5.74
C ARG A 724 22.28 -25.55 -4.91
N LEU A 725 23.24 -26.24 -5.52
CA LEU A 725 24.09 -27.22 -4.84
C LEU A 725 24.96 -26.52 -3.78
N HIS A 726 25.53 -25.35 -4.10
CA HIS A 726 26.23 -24.54 -3.10
C HIS A 726 25.30 -24.20 -1.95
N ASN A 727 24.14 -23.58 -2.21
CA ASN A 727 23.23 -23.17 -1.13
C ASN A 727 22.70 -24.36 -0.30
N ALA A 728 22.56 -25.56 -0.89
CA ALA A 728 22.10 -26.75 -0.19
C ALA A 728 23.17 -27.35 0.72
N HIS A 729 24.45 -27.29 0.32
CA HIS A 729 25.54 -27.95 1.03
C HIS A 729 26.46 -26.98 1.79
N ALA A 730 26.46 -25.70 1.45
CA ALA A 730 27.28 -24.68 2.10
C ALA A 730 26.91 -24.60 3.59
N GLN A 731 27.93 -24.75 4.40
CA GLN A 731 27.88 -24.46 5.81
C GLN A 731 28.47 -23.06 5.99
N ASN A 732 27.68 -22.19 6.59
CA ASN A 732 28.11 -20.85 6.93
C ASN A 732 27.96 -20.67 8.44
N LYS A 733 28.89 -19.94 9.02
CA LYS A 733 28.82 -19.46 10.39
C LYS A 733 28.57 -17.96 10.36
N THR A 734 27.48 -17.52 10.99
CA THR A 734 27.18 -16.10 11.10
C THR A 734 28.00 -15.47 12.23
N LEU A 735 28.79 -14.46 11.87
CA LEU A 735 29.57 -13.60 12.75
C LEU A 735 28.99 -12.19 12.67
N LEU A 736 28.73 -11.56 13.81
CA LEU A 736 28.47 -10.12 13.82
C LEU A 736 29.81 -9.41 13.69
N VAL A 737 29.91 -8.31 12.94
CA VAL A 737 31.12 -7.49 12.82
C VAL A 737 30.75 -6.00 12.90
N PRO A 738 31.62 -5.14 13.46
CA PRO A 738 31.36 -3.70 13.44
C PRO A 738 31.38 -3.15 12.00
N ASN A 739 30.39 -2.33 11.64
CA ASN A 739 30.33 -1.58 10.39
C ASN A 739 29.78 -0.16 10.66
N TYR A 740 30.58 0.86 10.36
CA TYR A 740 30.30 2.26 10.67
C TYR A 740 29.79 3.09 9.48
N GLU A 741 29.27 2.43 8.43
CA GLU A 741 28.57 3.10 7.34
C GLU A 741 27.26 3.75 7.85
N THR A 742 26.97 4.96 7.36
CA THR A 742 25.81 5.76 7.79
C THR A 742 25.18 6.53 6.65
N HIS A 743 23.95 6.95 6.87
CA HIS A 743 23.27 7.95 6.05
C HIS A 743 22.49 8.93 6.92
N THR A 744 22.30 10.15 6.41
CA THR A 744 21.38 11.12 7.00
C THR A 744 19.95 10.82 6.55
N GLU A 745 19.02 10.72 7.49
CA GLU A 745 17.59 10.58 7.24
C GLU A 745 16.84 11.77 7.85
N LYS A 746 15.87 12.33 7.11
CA LYS A 746 14.95 13.33 7.66
C LYS A 746 14.05 12.69 8.71
N PHE A 747 13.72 13.45 9.75
CA PHE A 747 12.67 13.01 10.66
C PHE A 747 11.34 12.94 9.90
N ILE A 748 10.87 11.71 9.66
CA ILE A 748 9.55 11.44 9.09
C ILE A 748 8.75 10.76 10.19
N GLY A 749 7.82 11.50 10.79
CA GLY A 749 6.90 10.94 11.77
C GLY A 749 6.04 9.86 11.12
N THR A 750 6.08 8.63 11.66
CA THR A 750 4.98 7.69 11.47
C THR A 750 3.89 8.11 12.45
N HIS A 751 3.02 9.03 12.01
CA HIS A 751 1.95 9.57 12.84
C HIS A 751 1.06 8.44 13.38
N ASP A 752 0.65 8.60 14.63
CA ASP A 752 -0.13 7.58 15.32
C ASP A 752 -1.47 7.36 14.62
N LYS A 753 -1.83 6.09 14.45
CA LYS A 753 -3.03 5.69 13.74
C LYS A 753 -4.24 5.59 14.66
N THR A 754 -4.08 5.87 15.94
CA THR A 754 -5.14 5.86 16.96
C THR A 754 -6.32 6.75 16.58
N HIS A 755 -6.11 7.79 15.76
CA HIS A 755 -7.17 8.66 15.25
C HIS A 755 -8.00 8.07 14.08
N PHE A 756 -7.57 6.96 13.45
CA PHE A 756 -8.28 6.37 12.31
C PHE A 756 -9.27 5.27 12.75
N THR A 757 -10.55 5.47 12.47
CA THR A 757 -11.58 4.43 12.68
C THR A 757 -11.74 3.53 11.44
N GLY A 758 -11.34 2.26 11.52
CA GLY A 758 -11.61 1.22 10.50
C GLY A 758 -10.38 0.67 9.75
N ASP A 759 -10.59 0.00 8.60
CA ASP A 759 -9.51 -0.53 7.76
C ASP A 759 -8.59 0.60 7.27
N ILE A 760 -7.32 0.55 7.69
CA ILE A 760 -6.31 1.56 7.35
C ILE A 760 -5.70 1.25 5.98
N GLU A 761 -5.68 2.25 5.10
CA GLU A 761 -4.99 2.15 3.82
C GLU A 761 -3.48 2.34 3.97
N ASN A 762 -2.71 1.93 2.95
CA ASN A 762 -1.26 2.16 2.93
C ASN A 762 -0.87 3.64 3.02
N LEU A 763 -1.73 4.54 2.50
CA LEU A 763 -1.59 5.99 2.57
C LEU A 763 -2.95 6.59 2.92
N GLN A 764 -3.01 7.47 3.89
CA GLN A 764 -4.29 8.08 4.29
C GLN A 764 -4.07 9.55 4.60
N ILE A 765 -5.04 10.39 4.23
CA ILE A 765 -5.04 11.78 4.67
C ILE A 765 -5.56 11.81 6.11
N ASP A 766 -4.80 12.46 6.98
CA ASP A 766 -5.26 12.82 8.32
C ASP A 766 -6.02 14.15 8.23
N ASP A 767 -7.31 14.13 8.53
CA ASP A 767 -8.17 15.30 8.39
C ASP A 767 -7.87 16.39 9.43
N ALA A 768 -7.40 16.02 10.63
CA ALA A 768 -7.02 16.97 11.67
C ALA A 768 -5.70 17.64 11.30
N ALA A 769 -4.69 16.85 10.90
CA ALA A 769 -3.40 17.39 10.47
C ALA A 769 -3.53 18.22 9.17
N LEU A 770 -4.38 17.81 8.24
CA LEU A 770 -4.70 18.60 7.04
C LEU A 770 -5.28 19.97 7.41
N SER A 771 -6.24 20.01 8.34
CA SER A 771 -6.89 21.25 8.77
C SER A 771 -5.86 22.19 9.42
N GLN A 772 -5.05 21.68 10.34
CA GLN A 772 -3.97 22.43 10.96
C GLN A 772 -2.95 22.95 9.94
N TRP A 773 -2.55 22.12 8.97
CA TRP A 773 -1.61 22.52 7.92
C TRP A 773 -2.18 23.64 7.03
N ILE A 774 -3.48 23.63 6.73
CA ILE A 774 -4.15 24.70 6.00
C ILE A 774 -4.15 25.99 6.82
N GLU A 775 -4.52 25.93 8.11
CA GLU A 775 -4.54 27.10 9.01
C GLU A 775 -3.17 27.77 9.17
N LEU A 776 -2.09 26.97 9.14
CA LEU A 776 -0.72 27.45 9.22
C LEU A 776 -0.16 28.00 7.89
N GLY A 777 -1.00 28.18 6.86
CA GLY A 777 -0.60 28.73 5.56
C GLY A 777 0.11 27.71 4.65
N GLY A 778 -0.07 26.41 4.89
CA GLY A 778 0.60 25.35 4.15
C GLY A 778 0.20 25.29 2.66
N VAL A 779 -1.03 25.69 2.33
CA VAL A 779 -1.50 25.77 0.94
C VAL A 779 -0.75 26.86 0.20
N GLU A 780 -0.56 28.02 0.80
CA GLU A 780 0.16 29.17 0.26
C GLU A 780 1.64 28.82 0.04
N GLU A 781 2.26 28.13 1.00
CA GLU A 781 3.62 27.60 0.85
C GLU A 781 3.73 26.63 -0.34
N ALA A 782 2.79 25.68 -0.45
CA ALA A 782 2.74 24.72 -1.55
C ALA A 782 2.53 25.39 -2.93
N LEU A 783 1.68 26.42 -2.99
CA LEU A 783 1.45 27.21 -4.21
C LEU A 783 2.67 28.07 -4.58
N LYS A 784 3.41 28.59 -3.59
CA LYS A 784 4.68 29.30 -3.83
C LYS A 784 5.70 28.38 -4.50
N LEU A 785 5.92 27.18 -3.96
CA LEU A 785 6.81 26.18 -4.57
C LEU A 785 6.41 25.82 -6.00
N HIS A 786 5.10 25.69 -6.25
CA HIS A 786 4.57 25.48 -7.61
C HIS A 786 4.91 26.66 -8.53
N ASN A 787 4.64 27.89 -8.08
CA ASN A 787 4.81 29.08 -8.90
C ASN A 787 6.29 29.34 -9.22
N ASP A 788 7.19 29.13 -8.25
CA ASP A 788 8.64 29.21 -8.45
C ASP A 788 9.11 28.25 -9.55
N ASP A 789 8.59 27.01 -9.55
CA ASP A 789 8.85 26.03 -10.61
C ASP A 789 8.33 26.53 -11.97
N ILE A 790 7.13 27.11 -12.02
CA ILE A 790 6.54 27.64 -13.26
C ILE A 790 7.38 28.79 -13.82
N VAL A 791 7.76 29.77 -13.01
CA VAL A 791 8.64 30.89 -13.39
C VAL A 791 9.96 30.37 -13.97
N GLU A 792 10.59 29.41 -13.29
CA GLU A 792 11.85 28.84 -13.75
C GLU A 792 11.71 28.06 -15.07
N THR A 793 10.59 27.36 -15.27
CA THR A 793 10.42 26.48 -16.44
C THR A 793 9.85 27.20 -17.66
N ILE A 794 8.96 28.19 -17.46
CA ILE A 794 8.23 28.87 -18.53
C ILE A 794 8.84 30.23 -18.83
N GLU A 795 8.97 31.11 -17.82
CA GLU A 795 9.42 32.49 -18.04
C GLU A 795 10.91 32.52 -18.37
N LYS A 796 11.72 31.78 -17.62
CA LYS A 796 13.18 31.66 -17.84
C LYS A 796 13.56 30.63 -18.92
N ARG A 797 12.58 30.13 -19.68
CA ARG A 797 12.78 29.09 -20.72
C ARG A 797 13.77 29.50 -21.80
N HIS A 798 13.68 30.76 -22.26
CA HIS A 798 14.52 31.31 -23.31
C HIS A 798 15.99 31.39 -22.87
N LEU A 799 16.23 31.82 -21.62
CA LEU A 799 17.56 31.88 -21.01
C LEU A 799 18.22 30.50 -20.92
N ARG A 800 17.42 29.45 -20.70
CA ARG A 800 17.91 28.07 -20.49
C ARG A 800 17.91 27.20 -21.74
N LYS A 801 17.57 27.74 -22.92
CA LYS A 801 17.46 27.02 -24.20
C LYS A 801 16.54 25.78 -24.12
N TYR A 802 15.49 25.85 -23.29
CA TYR A 802 14.58 24.73 -23.08
C TYR A 802 13.58 24.55 -24.24
N ARG A 803 13.45 23.30 -24.72
CA ARG A 803 12.41 22.87 -25.68
C ARG A 803 11.04 22.62 -25.03
N THR A 804 9.99 22.48 -25.84
CA THR A 804 8.60 22.37 -25.37
C THR A 804 8.35 21.19 -24.43
N HIS A 805 9.04 20.06 -24.61
CA HIS A 805 8.93 18.90 -23.71
C HIS A 805 9.61 19.10 -22.34
N HIS A 806 10.48 20.10 -22.18
CA HIS A 806 11.12 20.41 -20.89
C HIS A 806 10.18 21.13 -19.91
N VAL A 807 9.05 21.66 -20.39
CA VAL A 807 8.07 22.37 -19.56
C VAL A 807 7.45 21.46 -18.50
N ARG A 808 7.21 20.19 -18.84
CA ARG A 808 6.61 19.18 -17.96
C ARG A 808 7.65 18.16 -17.51
N ARG A 809 8.71 18.67 -16.89
CA ARG A 809 9.74 17.86 -16.23
C ARG A 809 9.39 17.63 -14.78
N TYR A 810 9.79 16.48 -14.24
CA TYR A 810 9.64 16.18 -12.83
C TYR A 810 10.54 17.09 -11.98
N ARG A 811 10.03 17.54 -10.83
CA ARG A 811 10.66 18.57 -9.96
C ARG A 811 11.07 18.05 -8.58
N GLY A 812 11.24 16.73 -8.45
CA GLY A 812 11.73 16.10 -7.22
C GLY A 812 10.61 15.72 -6.25
N THR A 813 11.05 15.15 -5.11
CA THR A 813 10.19 14.49 -4.12
C THR A 813 9.61 15.40 -3.04
N ARG A 814 9.95 16.71 -3.07
CA ARG A 814 9.60 17.67 -2.01
C ARG A 814 8.12 17.68 -1.60
N PRO A 815 7.12 17.58 -2.51
CA PRO A 815 5.73 17.52 -2.09
C PRO A 815 5.40 16.30 -1.21
N ALA A 816 6.07 15.16 -1.45
CA ALA A 816 5.87 13.96 -0.65
C ALA A 816 6.51 14.13 0.74
N GLU A 817 7.73 14.63 0.79
CA GLU A 817 8.45 14.91 2.03
C GLU A 817 7.68 15.90 2.91
N LEU A 818 7.25 17.04 2.36
CA LEU A 818 6.53 18.07 3.11
C LEU A 818 5.22 17.55 3.71
N LEU A 819 4.43 16.79 2.94
CA LEU A 819 3.17 16.23 3.42
C LEU A 819 3.35 15.15 4.49
N LEU A 820 4.50 14.44 4.49
CA LEU A 820 4.86 13.48 5.54
C LEU A 820 5.40 14.20 6.79
N GLU A 821 6.30 15.17 6.60
CA GLU A 821 6.86 16.04 7.65
C GLU A 821 5.74 16.70 8.48
N ARG A 822 4.70 17.19 7.81
CA ARG A 822 3.55 17.87 8.44
C ARG A 822 2.43 16.92 8.93
N GLY A 823 2.53 15.63 8.67
CA GLY A 823 1.52 14.64 9.05
C GLY A 823 0.20 14.70 8.30
N VAL A 824 0.12 15.49 7.23
CA VAL A 824 -1.06 15.54 6.35
C VAL A 824 -1.32 14.16 5.72
N ILE A 825 -0.26 13.41 5.43
CA ILE A 825 -0.36 12.03 4.94
C ILE A 825 0.25 11.06 5.95
N SER A 826 -0.58 10.17 6.45
CA SER A 826 -0.20 9.04 7.32
C SER A 826 0.06 7.80 6.49
N VAL A 827 1.08 7.02 6.90
CA VAL A 827 1.56 5.84 6.17
C VAL A 827 1.41 4.59 7.02
N ASP A 828 0.98 3.49 6.40
CA ASP A 828 0.95 2.21 7.08
C ASP A 828 2.35 1.72 7.48
N LYS A 829 2.51 1.26 8.74
CA LYS A 829 3.80 0.76 9.25
C LYS A 829 4.36 -0.37 8.37
N GLY A 830 3.51 -1.27 7.87
CA GLY A 830 3.91 -2.35 6.96
C GLY A 830 4.23 -1.88 5.53
N TYR A 831 3.79 -0.69 5.13
CA TYR A 831 4.10 -0.09 3.83
C TYR A 831 5.29 0.88 3.88
N PHE A 832 5.71 1.32 5.07
CA PHE A 832 6.70 2.38 5.24
C PHE A 832 8.05 2.07 4.58
N ASP A 833 8.58 0.86 4.77
CA ASP A 833 9.84 0.44 4.12
C ASP A 833 9.73 0.42 2.60
N GLN A 834 8.57 0.00 2.08
CA GLN A 834 8.30 0.03 0.65
C GLN A 834 8.23 1.47 0.13
N LEU A 835 7.63 2.40 0.88
CA LEU A 835 7.59 3.81 0.53
C LEU A 835 9.00 4.43 0.53
N LYS A 836 9.83 4.15 1.55
CA LYS A 836 11.24 4.58 1.59
C LYS A 836 11.98 4.11 0.34
N TYR A 837 11.85 2.82 0.00
CA TYR A 837 12.44 2.27 -1.23
C TYR A 837 11.95 3.00 -2.50
N ILE A 838 10.64 3.28 -2.60
CA ILE A 838 10.07 4.00 -3.75
C ILE A 838 10.65 5.41 -3.85
N LEU A 839 10.70 6.16 -2.75
CA LEU A 839 11.25 7.51 -2.71
C LEU A 839 12.72 7.53 -3.14
N LYS A 840 13.56 6.69 -2.50
CA LYS A 840 15.00 6.60 -2.81
C LYS A 840 15.25 6.25 -4.27
N ARG A 841 14.53 5.26 -4.80
CA ARG A 841 14.60 4.88 -6.23
C ARG A 841 14.20 6.03 -7.14
N THR A 842 13.12 6.73 -6.83
CA THR A 842 12.62 7.85 -7.62
C THR A 842 13.62 9.02 -7.63
N GLN A 843 14.30 9.29 -6.51
CA GLN A 843 15.38 10.27 -6.43
C GLN A 843 16.57 9.89 -7.33
N ILE A 844 17.06 8.64 -7.26
CA ILE A 844 18.11 8.14 -8.18
C ILE A 844 17.67 8.30 -9.65
N PHE A 845 16.44 7.90 -9.98
CA PHE A 845 15.93 8.01 -11.35
C PHE A 845 15.82 9.46 -11.82
N ASN A 846 15.54 10.39 -10.91
CA ASN A 846 15.53 11.82 -11.20
C ASN A 846 16.95 12.35 -11.47
N GLU A 847 17.94 11.99 -10.65
CA GLU A 847 19.35 12.35 -10.84
C GLU A 847 19.90 11.82 -12.17
N MET A 848 19.51 10.59 -12.53
CA MET A 848 19.83 9.97 -13.82
C MET A 848 19.06 10.61 -15.00
N GLY A 849 18.15 11.55 -14.72
CA GLY A 849 17.37 12.27 -15.72
C GLY A 849 16.33 11.41 -16.43
N LEU A 850 15.89 10.28 -15.87
CA LEU A 850 15.00 9.32 -16.55
C LEU A 850 13.58 9.85 -16.72
N PHE A 851 13.15 10.81 -15.91
CA PHE A 851 11.80 11.38 -16.03
C PHE A 851 11.66 12.43 -17.14
N ARG A 852 12.76 12.87 -17.78
CA ARG A 852 12.70 13.83 -18.91
C ARG A 852 12.03 13.25 -20.17
N PHE A 853 12.00 11.93 -20.29
CA PHE A 853 11.49 11.23 -21.47
C PHE A 853 9.96 11.17 -21.54
N GLN A 854 9.26 11.48 -20.44
CA GLN A 854 7.81 11.33 -20.35
C GLN A 854 7.03 12.19 -21.34
N SER A 855 7.56 13.37 -21.69
CA SER A 855 6.93 14.31 -22.60
C SER A 855 7.42 14.19 -24.06
N MET A 856 8.36 13.29 -24.34
CA MET A 856 8.93 13.09 -25.68
C MET A 856 8.06 12.20 -26.57
N LYS A 857 8.35 12.15 -27.88
CA LYS A 857 7.71 11.15 -28.76
C LYS A 857 8.28 9.77 -28.46
N LEU A 858 7.45 8.73 -28.58
CA LEU A 858 7.88 7.36 -28.29
C LEU A 858 9.06 6.93 -29.18
N THR A 859 9.05 7.32 -30.46
CA THR A 859 10.13 7.04 -31.41
C THR A 859 11.44 7.76 -31.04
N GLU A 860 11.36 8.99 -30.53
CA GLU A 860 12.54 9.75 -30.10
C GLU A 860 13.21 9.10 -28.89
N VAL A 861 12.42 8.57 -27.94
CA VAL A 861 12.96 7.85 -26.78
C VAL A 861 13.57 6.51 -27.20
N ALA A 862 12.91 5.76 -28.08
CA ALA A 862 13.41 4.49 -28.58
C ALA A 862 14.71 4.63 -29.38
N ASN A 863 14.88 5.75 -30.10
CA ASN A 863 16.08 6.04 -30.91
C ASN A 863 17.15 6.84 -30.15
N HIS A 864 16.99 7.06 -28.85
CA HIS A 864 17.98 7.77 -28.05
C HIS A 864 19.31 7.00 -28.02
N SER A 865 20.46 7.68 -28.04
CA SER A 865 21.79 7.02 -28.14
C SER A 865 22.07 5.99 -27.03
N LYS A 866 21.54 6.24 -25.84
CA LYS A 866 21.61 5.33 -24.68
C LYS A 866 20.43 4.36 -24.54
N ALA A 867 19.44 4.41 -25.44
CA ALA A 867 18.29 3.53 -25.37
C ALA A 867 18.66 2.13 -25.87
N ILE A 868 18.28 1.13 -25.10
CA ILE A 868 18.53 -0.27 -25.41
C ILE A 868 17.19 -0.96 -25.63
N SER A 869 17.03 -1.59 -26.79
CA SER A 869 15.81 -2.33 -27.13
C SER A 869 15.62 -3.54 -26.20
N MET A 870 14.38 -3.97 -26.00
CA MET A 870 14.12 -5.18 -25.20
C MET A 870 14.74 -6.43 -25.84
N ALA A 871 14.84 -6.49 -27.17
CA ALA A 871 15.52 -7.58 -27.86
C ALA A 871 17.01 -7.64 -27.47
N GLN A 872 17.71 -6.51 -27.56
CA GLN A 872 19.12 -6.42 -27.15
C GLN A 872 19.29 -6.71 -25.66
N HIS A 873 18.44 -6.13 -24.81
CA HIS A 873 18.49 -6.39 -23.38
C HIS A 873 18.26 -7.88 -23.03
N ARG A 874 17.33 -8.57 -23.71
CA ARG A 874 17.13 -10.02 -23.54
C ARG A 874 18.36 -10.82 -23.99
N GLN A 875 19.03 -10.40 -25.06
CA GLN A 875 20.27 -11.03 -25.54
C GLN A 875 21.42 -10.84 -24.54
N ASP A 876 21.68 -9.60 -24.11
CA ASP A 876 22.71 -9.26 -23.11
C ASP A 876 22.49 -10.04 -21.82
N LYS A 877 21.24 -10.05 -21.34
CA LYS A 877 20.83 -10.81 -20.17
C LYS A 877 21.07 -12.31 -20.34
N THR A 878 20.79 -12.86 -21.52
CA THR A 878 21.05 -14.27 -21.81
C THR A 878 22.55 -14.56 -21.76
N ASN A 879 23.38 -13.66 -22.28
CA ASN A 879 24.84 -13.79 -22.23
C ASN A 879 25.37 -13.72 -20.79
N MET A 880 24.90 -12.76 -19.98
CA MET A 880 25.22 -12.70 -18.55
C MET A 880 24.79 -13.97 -17.81
N LEU A 881 23.58 -14.47 -18.07
CA LEU A 881 23.09 -15.71 -17.46
C LEU A 881 23.91 -16.94 -17.89
N LYS A 882 24.52 -16.95 -19.09
CA LYS A 882 25.49 -17.99 -19.50
C LYS A 882 26.75 -17.93 -18.64
N ILE A 883 27.28 -16.73 -18.37
CA ILE A 883 28.46 -16.53 -17.49
C ILE A 883 28.13 -16.99 -16.07
N VAL A 884 26.99 -16.54 -15.51
CA VAL A 884 26.51 -17.01 -14.20
C VAL A 884 26.34 -18.53 -14.19
N ARG A 885 25.83 -19.13 -15.28
CA ARG A 885 25.70 -20.59 -15.40
C ARG A 885 27.06 -21.27 -15.45
N GLN A 886 28.05 -20.74 -16.17
CA GLN A 886 29.42 -21.26 -16.19
C GLN A 886 30.06 -21.18 -14.80
N HIS A 887 29.95 -20.05 -14.11
CA HIS A 887 30.38 -19.89 -12.72
C HIS A 887 29.71 -20.92 -11.80
N ARG A 888 28.38 -21.06 -11.87
CA ARG A 888 27.65 -22.08 -11.10
C ARG A 888 28.05 -23.51 -11.46
N ASN A 889 28.40 -23.80 -12.73
CA ASN A 889 28.90 -25.11 -13.14
C ASN A 889 30.29 -25.38 -12.55
N ALA A 890 31.17 -24.38 -12.59
CA ALA A 890 32.49 -24.44 -11.96
C ALA A 890 32.35 -24.64 -10.45
N GLN A 891 31.46 -23.90 -9.79
CA GLN A 891 31.14 -24.07 -8.37
C GLN A 891 30.57 -25.46 -8.08
N ARG A 892 29.69 -26.02 -8.93
CA ARG A 892 29.20 -27.40 -8.78
C ARG A 892 30.32 -28.45 -8.89
N LYS A 893 31.23 -28.28 -9.86
CA LYS A 893 32.43 -29.11 -9.98
C LYS A 893 33.33 -28.95 -8.75
N ALA A 894 33.50 -27.73 -8.26
CA ALA A 894 34.27 -27.43 -7.06
C ALA A 894 33.63 -27.99 -5.79
N ILE A 895 32.31 -28.11 -5.69
CA ILE A 895 31.63 -28.80 -4.57
C ILE A 895 31.83 -30.31 -4.67
N ALA A 896 31.64 -30.88 -5.87
CA ALA A 896 31.85 -32.30 -6.11
C ALA A 896 33.30 -32.72 -5.79
N ARG A 897 34.27 -31.87 -6.13
CA ARG A 897 35.68 -32.01 -5.70
C ARG A 897 35.86 -31.66 -4.23
N GLY A 898 35.22 -30.59 -3.75
CA GLY A 898 35.38 -29.96 -2.44
C GLY A 898 34.77 -30.71 -1.26
N PHE A 899 34.08 -31.84 -1.51
CA PHE A 899 33.98 -32.91 -0.52
C PHE A 899 35.36 -33.42 -0.06
N THR A 900 36.45 -33.04 -0.74
CA THR A 900 37.86 -33.26 -0.37
C THR A 900 38.64 -31.99 0.04
N GLN A 901 38.01 -30.79 0.08
CA GLN A 901 38.69 -29.54 0.48
C GLN A 901 39.00 -29.55 1.99
N SER A 902 40.16 -29.05 2.40
CA SER A 902 40.58 -29.11 3.81
C SER A 902 39.74 -28.14 4.66
N ILE A 903 39.20 -28.63 5.77
CA ILE A 903 38.54 -27.80 6.80
C ILE A 903 39.53 -26.74 7.34
N GLU A 904 40.83 -27.00 7.25
CA GLU A 904 41.90 -26.14 7.77
C GLU A 904 41.99 -24.80 7.02
N ASP A 905 41.90 -24.80 5.69
CA ASP A 905 42.10 -23.58 4.89
C ASP A 905 40.98 -22.57 5.16
N ASN A 906 39.73 -23.03 5.16
CA ASN A 906 38.56 -22.20 5.48
C ASN A 906 38.64 -21.70 6.93
N ALA A 907 39.01 -22.57 7.87
CA ALA A 907 39.13 -22.17 9.27
C ALA A 907 40.26 -21.16 9.48
N THR A 908 41.38 -21.30 8.79
CA THR A 908 42.51 -20.35 8.86
C THR A 908 42.10 -18.99 8.31
N SER A 909 41.43 -18.96 7.16
CA SER A 909 40.91 -17.70 6.58
C SER A 909 39.90 -17.02 7.52
N ASN A 910 38.95 -17.76 8.08
CA ASN A 910 37.96 -17.21 9.00
C ASN A 910 38.60 -16.72 10.31
N LEU A 911 39.65 -17.40 10.77
CA LEU A 911 40.41 -16.99 11.94
C LEU A 911 41.17 -15.69 11.70
N ASN A 912 41.80 -15.54 10.53
CA ASN A 912 42.46 -14.30 10.14
C ASN A 912 41.47 -13.13 10.07
N GLU A 913 40.28 -13.34 9.50
CA GLU A 913 39.24 -12.30 9.45
C GLU A 913 38.75 -11.91 10.85
N LEU A 914 38.50 -12.90 11.72
CA LEU A 914 38.10 -12.65 13.12
C LEU A 914 39.14 -11.77 13.85
N PHE A 915 40.42 -12.13 13.78
CA PHE A 915 41.47 -11.40 14.49
C PHE A 915 41.79 -10.05 13.85
N LYS A 916 41.66 -9.91 12.53
CA LYS A 916 41.74 -8.60 11.87
C LYS A 916 40.68 -7.64 12.42
N GLN A 917 39.44 -8.09 12.54
CA GLN A 917 38.37 -7.28 13.14
C GLN A 917 38.60 -7.01 14.63
N ALA A 918 39.22 -7.96 15.34
CA ALA A 918 39.54 -7.81 16.76
C ALA A 918 40.61 -6.74 17.02
N VAL A 919 41.68 -6.71 16.22
CA VAL A 919 42.72 -5.66 16.30
C VAL A 919 42.12 -4.28 16.02
N GLU A 920 41.32 -4.13 14.96
CA GLU A 920 40.67 -2.84 14.66
C GLU A 920 39.69 -2.43 15.77
N SER A 921 39.00 -3.39 16.38
CA SER A 921 38.11 -3.13 17.51
C SER A 921 38.85 -2.67 18.77
N VAL A 922 40.04 -3.22 19.06
CA VAL A 922 40.87 -2.76 20.20
C VAL A 922 41.35 -1.33 19.95
N LYS A 923 41.80 -1.03 18.74
CA LYS A 923 42.20 0.33 18.35
C LYS A 923 41.07 1.34 18.56
N ASN A 924 39.83 0.99 18.19
CA ASN A 924 38.68 1.86 18.41
C ASN A 924 38.31 1.96 19.91
N ALA A 925 38.26 0.83 20.62
CA ALA A 925 37.86 0.77 22.02
C ALA A 925 38.86 1.48 22.97
N VAL A 926 40.15 1.53 22.61
CA VAL A 926 41.21 2.13 23.44
C VAL A 926 41.69 3.44 22.85
N HIS A 927 42.33 3.43 21.68
CA HIS A 927 43.02 4.62 21.15
C HIS A 927 42.05 5.71 20.73
N VAL A 928 41.05 5.38 19.91
CA VAL A 928 40.06 6.37 19.42
C VAL A 928 39.26 6.94 20.59
N LYS A 929 38.85 6.09 21.54
CA LYS A 929 38.15 6.49 22.77
C LYS A 929 38.98 7.47 23.62
N ASN A 930 40.22 7.10 23.94
CA ASN A 930 41.09 7.92 24.78
C ASN A 930 41.44 9.25 24.10
N MET A 931 41.68 9.24 22.78
CA MET A 931 41.94 10.46 22.02
C MET A 931 40.75 11.43 22.05
N GLU A 932 39.51 10.92 21.99
CA GLU A 932 38.29 11.73 22.10
C GLU A 932 38.13 12.31 23.52
N TYR A 933 38.30 11.48 24.55
CA TYR A 933 38.19 11.95 25.94
C TYR A 933 39.27 12.96 26.33
N PHE A 934 40.46 12.84 25.76
CA PHE A 934 41.58 13.74 26.02
C PHE A 934 41.68 14.91 25.02
N LYS A 935 40.65 15.11 24.16
CA LYS A 935 40.59 16.22 23.19
C LYS A 935 41.83 16.33 22.30
N LEU A 936 42.36 15.17 21.90
CA LEU A 936 43.59 15.05 21.11
C LEU A 936 43.35 15.02 19.60
N LYS A 937 42.10 14.80 19.16
CA LYS A 937 41.72 14.69 17.74
C LYS A 937 40.31 15.22 17.51
N PHE A 938 40.12 15.96 16.42
CA PHE A 938 38.79 16.35 15.96
C PHE A 938 38.14 15.16 15.25
N ASN A 939 36.96 14.76 15.72
CA ASN A 939 36.23 13.72 15.03
C ASN A 939 35.55 14.29 13.78
N THR A 940 36.24 14.20 12.64
CA THR A 940 35.67 14.54 11.32
C THR A 940 34.84 13.41 10.72
N SER A 941 34.69 12.29 11.44
CA SER A 941 33.96 11.14 10.92
C SER A 941 32.48 11.22 11.25
N ASP A 942 31.67 10.77 10.31
CA ASP A 942 30.22 10.72 10.40
C ASP A 942 29.68 10.03 11.66
N VAL A 943 30.43 9.08 12.24
CA VAL A 943 30.05 8.37 13.47
C VAL A 943 30.91 8.87 14.62
N SER A 944 30.29 9.10 15.78
CA SER A 944 31.02 9.57 16.96
C SER A 944 32.13 8.57 17.36
N ALA A 945 33.29 9.08 17.78
CA ALA A 945 34.40 8.26 18.25
C ALA A 945 34.00 7.37 19.42
N LEU A 946 33.12 7.86 20.30
CA LEU A 946 32.57 7.11 21.43
C LEU A 946 31.62 5.99 20.98
N ASP A 947 30.76 6.21 19.99
CA ASP A 947 29.90 5.15 19.45
C ASP A 947 30.73 4.03 18.81
N LYS A 948 31.78 4.39 18.05
CA LYS A 948 32.71 3.41 17.49
C LYS A 948 33.35 2.56 18.58
N ALA A 949 33.86 3.22 19.62
CA ALA A 949 34.50 2.57 20.76
C ALA A 949 33.53 1.67 21.54
N ASN A 950 32.30 2.14 21.79
CA ASN A 950 31.28 1.38 22.51
C ASN A 950 30.85 0.14 21.74
N THR A 951 30.58 0.26 20.43
CA THR A 951 30.26 -0.90 19.58
C THR A 951 31.44 -1.86 19.47
N SER A 952 32.68 -1.37 19.30
CA SER A 952 33.87 -2.23 19.27
C SER A 952 34.09 -2.97 20.58
N SER A 953 33.95 -2.29 21.72
CA SER A 953 34.09 -2.89 23.04
C SER A 953 33.00 -3.94 23.30
N LEU A 954 31.75 -3.63 22.96
CA LEU A 954 30.65 -4.60 23.01
C LEU A 954 30.95 -5.82 22.12
N TRP A 955 31.45 -5.61 20.91
CA TRP A 955 31.81 -6.68 19.99
C TRP A 955 32.92 -7.59 20.56
N LEU A 956 33.96 -7.01 21.15
CA LEU A 956 35.05 -7.76 21.78
C LEU A 956 34.54 -8.64 22.93
N LEU A 957 33.65 -8.10 23.78
CA LEU A 957 32.99 -8.87 24.83
C LEU A 957 32.14 -9.99 24.26
N LEU A 958 31.31 -9.71 23.25
CA LEU A 958 30.46 -10.70 22.59
C LEU A 958 31.26 -11.88 22.02
N MET A 959 32.46 -11.63 21.51
CA MET A 959 33.29 -12.67 20.91
C MET A 959 34.12 -13.45 21.93
N PHE A 960 34.74 -12.78 22.89
CA PHE A 960 35.81 -13.38 23.69
C PHE A 960 35.51 -13.55 25.18
N SER A 961 34.58 -12.80 25.79
CA SER A 961 34.42 -12.77 27.26
C SER A 961 34.01 -14.11 27.88
N ASN A 962 33.34 -14.97 27.10
CA ASN A 962 32.83 -16.27 27.53
C ASN A 962 33.64 -17.44 26.96
N ALA A 963 34.75 -17.18 26.25
CA ALA A 963 35.58 -18.22 25.66
C ALA A 963 36.52 -18.82 26.72
N ASN A 964 36.38 -20.11 27.02
CA ASN A 964 37.18 -20.78 28.05
C ASN A 964 38.13 -21.83 27.45
N THR A 965 37.87 -22.26 26.22
CA THR A 965 38.61 -23.30 25.52
C THR A 965 38.90 -22.90 24.08
N ILE A 966 39.86 -23.58 23.45
CA ILE A 966 40.15 -23.38 22.02
C ILE A 966 38.96 -23.80 21.13
N ASP A 967 38.15 -24.73 21.61
CA ASP A 967 36.92 -25.16 20.96
C ASP A 967 35.87 -24.05 20.91
N ASP A 968 35.81 -23.21 21.96
CA ASP A 968 34.90 -22.05 21.98
C ASP A 968 35.31 -21.05 20.89
N ILE A 969 36.61 -20.82 20.70
CA ILE A 969 37.15 -19.99 19.60
C ILE A 969 36.81 -20.59 18.24
N PHE A 970 37.00 -21.89 18.05
CA PHE A 970 36.58 -22.54 16.81
C PHE A 970 35.07 -22.43 16.59
N SER A 971 34.27 -22.52 17.65
CA SER A 971 32.81 -22.37 17.55
C SER A 971 32.37 -21.00 17.02
N LEU A 972 33.21 -19.97 17.09
CA LEU A 972 32.96 -18.64 16.51
C LEU A 972 33.08 -18.63 14.99
N ILE A 973 33.99 -19.44 14.42
CA ILE A 973 34.38 -19.40 13.00
C ILE A 973 33.91 -20.61 12.18
N MET A 974 33.46 -21.69 12.84
CA MET A 974 32.96 -22.89 12.18
C MET A 974 31.72 -23.49 12.86
N THR A 975 31.06 -24.43 12.19
CA THR A 975 29.87 -25.10 12.73
C THR A 975 30.25 -26.23 13.70
N GLN A 976 29.33 -26.60 14.60
CA GLN A 976 29.54 -27.70 15.54
C GLN A 976 29.82 -29.05 14.86
N GLN A 977 29.24 -29.29 13.68
CA GLN A 977 29.51 -30.50 12.90
C GLN A 977 30.97 -30.54 12.42
N GLN A 978 31.50 -29.41 11.96
CA GLN A 978 32.87 -29.33 11.46
C GLN A 978 33.89 -29.41 12.58
N LEU A 979 33.58 -28.82 13.74
CA LEU A 979 34.41 -28.99 14.92
C LEU A 979 34.53 -30.46 15.31
N ARG A 980 33.43 -31.24 15.24
CA ARG A 980 33.46 -32.69 15.45
C ARG A 980 34.31 -33.41 14.40
N THR A 981 34.19 -33.04 13.11
CA THR A 981 35.01 -33.61 12.03
C THR A 981 36.49 -33.28 12.18
N LEU A 982 36.83 -32.05 12.57
CA LEU A 982 38.20 -31.63 12.84
C LEU A 982 38.80 -32.46 13.99
N LYS A 983 38.04 -32.61 15.09
CA LYS A 983 38.46 -33.43 16.24
C LYS A 983 38.68 -34.91 15.91
N ALA A 984 37.98 -35.44 14.91
CA ALA A 984 38.17 -36.81 14.44
C ALA A 984 39.50 -37.01 13.69
N ASN A 985 40.20 -35.93 13.30
CA ASN A 985 41.54 -35.98 12.72
C ASN A 985 42.56 -35.27 13.63
N PRO A 986 43.28 -36.01 14.50
CA PRO A 986 44.19 -35.45 15.49
C PRO A 986 45.29 -34.54 14.91
N THR A 987 45.84 -34.88 13.75
CA THR A 987 46.91 -34.14 13.08
C THR A 987 46.43 -32.73 12.68
N HIS A 988 45.28 -32.67 12.01
CA HIS A 988 44.70 -31.41 11.55
C HIS A 988 44.21 -30.53 12.72
N TYR A 989 43.63 -31.18 13.73
CA TYR A 989 43.20 -30.49 14.95
C TYR A 989 44.38 -29.84 15.69
N ILE A 990 45.52 -30.52 15.81
CA ILE A 990 46.73 -29.93 16.43
C ILE A 990 47.24 -28.75 15.61
N LYS A 991 47.35 -28.89 14.28
CA LYS A 991 47.89 -27.85 13.41
C LYS A 991 47.07 -26.56 13.52
N LEU A 992 45.75 -26.64 13.37
CA LEU A 992 44.88 -25.48 13.50
C LEU A 992 44.88 -24.91 14.93
N SER A 993 44.96 -25.78 15.95
CA SER A 993 45.08 -25.35 17.35
C SER A 993 46.36 -24.58 17.63
N LYS A 994 47.49 -24.94 16.99
CA LYS A 994 48.74 -24.16 17.08
C LYS A 994 48.56 -22.76 16.47
N ILE A 995 47.92 -22.66 15.30
CA ILE A 995 47.65 -21.37 14.62
C ILE A 995 46.74 -20.49 15.48
N ALA A 996 45.65 -21.06 16.00
CA ALA A 996 44.73 -20.36 16.88
C ALA A 996 45.40 -19.92 18.18
N ALA A 997 46.16 -20.81 18.85
CA ALA A 997 46.88 -20.49 20.07
C ALA A 997 47.97 -19.41 19.86
N HIS A 998 48.60 -19.36 18.69
CA HIS A 998 49.52 -18.29 18.34
C HIS A 998 48.76 -16.97 18.15
N SER A 999 47.68 -16.96 17.37
CA SER A 999 46.87 -15.77 17.11
C SER A 999 46.24 -15.18 18.39
N LEU A 1000 45.78 -16.04 19.32
CA LEU A 1000 45.30 -15.62 20.64
C LEU A 1000 46.39 -14.95 21.48
N ARG A 1001 47.63 -15.44 21.41
CA ARG A 1001 48.77 -14.84 22.11
C ARG A 1001 49.16 -13.51 21.52
N MET A 1002 49.21 -13.41 20.19
CA MET A 1002 49.46 -12.15 19.49
C MET A 1002 48.38 -11.11 19.80
N PHE A 1003 47.11 -11.52 19.80
CA PHE A 1003 46.02 -10.61 20.13
C PHE A 1003 46.03 -10.17 21.60
N ALA A 1004 46.36 -11.06 22.53
CA ALA A 1004 46.53 -10.68 23.94
C ALA A 1004 47.70 -9.71 24.16
N LEU A 1005 48.75 -9.80 23.33
CA LEU A 1005 49.87 -8.86 23.34
C LEU A 1005 49.44 -7.50 22.78
N GLU A 1006 48.69 -7.47 21.67
CA GLU A 1006 48.10 -6.23 21.13
C GLU A 1006 47.24 -5.49 22.16
N ILE A 1007 46.40 -6.20 22.94
CA ILE A 1007 45.61 -5.59 24.01
C ILE A 1007 46.52 -4.99 25.09
N GLU A 1008 47.58 -5.70 25.48
CA GLU A 1008 48.52 -5.22 26.50
C GLU A 1008 49.27 -3.98 26.04
N GLU A 1009 49.77 -3.97 24.81
CA GLU A 1009 50.45 -2.83 24.22
C GLU A 1009 49.50 -1.63 24.10
N ALA A 1010 48.28 -1.85 23.61
CA ALA A 1010 47.29 -0.79 23.45
C ALA A 1010 46.94 -0.12 24.78
N LEU A 1011 46.75 -0.90 25.87
CA LEU A 1011 46.48 -0.37 27.21
C LEU A 1011 47.71 0.30 27.82
N GLY A 1012 48.89 -0.34 27.70
CA GLY A 1012 50.15 0.16 28.27
C GLY A 1012 50.59 1.51 27.69
N LEU A 1013 50.25 1.80 26.43
CA LEU A 1013 50.53 3.12 25.84
C LEU A 1013 49.83 4.27 26.58
N TRP A 1014 48.70 4.03 27.24
CA TRP A 1014 47.90 5.07 27.90
C TRP A 1014 47.99 5.07 29.43
N SER A 1015 48.54 4.02 30.06
CA SER A 1015 48.52 3.84 31.51
C SER A 1015 49.21 4.96 32.29
N ASP A 1016 50.33 5.46 31.78
CA ASP A 1016 51.12 6.53 32.41
C ASP A 1016 50.36 7.86 32.44
N LEU A 1017 49.63 8.15 31.37
CA LEU A 1017 48.80 9.35 31.29
C LEU A 1017 47.60 9.22 32.23
N ILE A 1018 46.85 8.12 32.16
CA ILE A 1018 45.66 7.90 32.98
C ILE A 1018 45.99 8.04 34.48
N SER A 1019 47.06 7.39 34.94
CA SER A 1019 47.50 7.42 36.33
C SER A 1019 47.81 8.85 36.83
N LYS A 1020 48.30 9.72 35.95
CA LYS A 1020 48.61 11.12 36.30
C LYS A 1020 47.36 11.99 36.34
N LEU A 1021 46.42 11.76 35.43
CA LEU A 1021 45.17 12.53 35.34
C LEU A 1021 44.24 12.32 36.54
N GLU A 1022 44.36 11.19 37.25
CA GLU A 1022 43.59 10.90 38.46
C GLU A 1022 43.81 11.92 39.58
N ASN A 1023 45.03 12.44 39.71
CA ASN A 1023 45.44 13.31 40.80
C ASN A 1023 45.38 14.80 40.44
N ILE A 1024 44.97 15.13 39.21
CA ILE A 1024 44.94 16.50 38.71
C ILE A 1024 43.52 17.05 38.75
N ASN A 1025 43.32 18.12 39.50
CA ASN A 1025 42.00 18.78 39.64
C ASN A 1025 41.89 20.09 38.87
N GLU A 1026 42.99 20.59 38.31
CA GLU A 1026 43.02 21.83 37.53
C GLU A 1026 43.14 21.56 36.03
N LEU A 1027 42.39 22.32 35.22
CA LEU A 1027 42.39 22.21 33.76
C LEU A 1027 43.78 22.44 33.15
N THR A 1028 44.57 23.37 33.70
CA THR A 1028 45.94 23.66 33.28
C THR A 1028 46.86 22.45 33.45
N GLY A 1029 46.84 21.84 34.64
CA GLY A 1029 47.57 20.60 34.92
C GLY A 1029 47.14 19.46 34.00
N PHE A 1030 45.84 19.36 33.68
CA PHE A 1030 45.28 18.31 32.82
C PHE A 1030 45.84 18.44 31.39
N LYS A 1031 45.85 19.67 30.85
CA LYS A 1031 46.43 19.95 29.53
C LYS A 1031 47.93 19.65 29.50
N SER A 1032 48.68 20.09 30.50
CA SER A 1032 50.12 19.83 30.60
C SER A 1032 50.46 18.34 30.69
N ALA A 1033 49.68 17.56 31.45
CA ALA A 1033 49.87 16.12 31.55
C ALA A 1033 49.61 15.40 30.22
N ILE A 1034 48.55 15.76 29.49
CA ILE A 1034 48.27 15.21 28.16
C ILE A 1034 49.38 15.58 27.17
N GLN A 1035 49.87 16.83 27.20
CA GLN A 1035 50.97 17.26 26.36
C GLN A 1035 52.29 16.55 26.67
N ALA A 1036 52.53 16.15 27.92
CA ALA A 1036 53.75 15.45 28.31
C ALA A 1036 53.68 13.93 28.07
N TYR A 1037 52.52 13.31 28.27
CA TYR A 1037 52.42 11.84 28.40
C TYR A 1037 51.50 11.14 27.39
N ALA A 1038 50.79 11.86 26.51
CA ALA A 1038 50.01 11.19 25.46
C ALA A 1038 50.92 10.48 24.42
N PRO A 1039 50.52 9.31 23.89
CA PRO A 1039 51.32 8.51 22.95
C PRO A 1039 51.82 9.29 21.72
N LEU A 1040 53.00 8.93 21.22
CA LEU A 1040 53.54 9.52 19.99
C LEU A 1040 52.59 9.29 18.81
N GLY A 1041 52.28 10.34 18.04
CA GLY A 1041 51.33 10.27 16.92
C GLY A 1041 49.84 10.41 17.28
N SER A 1042 49.50 10.51 18.57
CA SER A 1042 48.11 10.77 19.02
C SER A 1042 47.71 12.26 19.00
N LYS A 1043 48.69 13.17 18.87
CA LYS A 1043 48.48 14.63 18.86
C LYS A 1043 48.38 15.12 17.43
N THR A 1044 47.19 15.50 16.98
CA THR A 1044 47.00 15.97 15.59
C THR A 1044 46.36 17.35 15.48
N ASP A 1045 45.67 17.84 16.51
CA ASP A 1045 44.90 19.10 16.49
C ASP A 1045 45.11 19.97 17.75
N ASP A 1046 44.96 21.30 17.62
CA ASP A 1046 45.03 22.29 18.73
C ASP A 1046 43.77 22.32 19.63
N LEU A 1047 42.92 21.29 19.54
CA LEU A 1047 41.64 21.17 20.25
C LEU A 1047 41.76 21.26 21.77
N LEU A 1048 42.75 20.56 22.34
CA LEU A 1048 43.02 20.57 23.78
C LEU A 1048 43.29 22.00 24.28
N GLN A 1049 43.93 22.84 23.47
CA GLN A 1049 44.18 24.24 23.82
C GLN A 1049 42.91 25.09 23.74
N ALA A 1050 42.08 24.86 22.72
CA ALA A 1050 40.80 25.54 22.51
C ALA A 1050 39.71 25.16 23.56
N TRP A 1051 39.78 23.96 24.15
CA TRP A 1051 38.82 23.50 25.14
C TRP A 1051 38.92 24.28 26.47
N ARG A 1052 37.89 25.06 26.81
CA ARG A 1052 37.81 25.91 28.02
C ARG A 1052 36.49 25.69 28.79
N PRO A 1053 36.28 24.49 29.38
CA PRO A 1053 35.08 24.20 30.16
C PRO A 1053 34.99 25.03 31.45
N SER A 1054 33.78 25.12 32.01
CA SER A 1054 33.63 25.55 33.41
C SER A 1054 34.25 24.52 34.36
N GLU A 1055 34.68 24.95 35.54
CA GLU A 1055 35.32 24.08 36.53
C GLU A 1055 34.42 22.91 36.95
N GLN A 1056 33.12 23.17 37.16
CA GLN A 1056 32.13 22.15 37.48
C GLN A 1056 32.03 21.08 36.38
N TYR A 1057 31.82 21.51 35.12
CA TYR A 1057 31.71 20.60 33.99
C TYR A 1057 33.00 19.83 33.76
N PHE A 1058 34.16 20.48 33.91
CA PHE A 1058 35.47 19.84 33.78
C PHE A 1058 35.64 18.69 34.77
N ASN A 1059 35.32 18.92 36.04
CA ASN A 1059 35.45 17.91 37.09
C ASN A 1059 34.50 16.72 36.86
N GLU A 1060 33.24 16.99 36.50
CA GLU A 1060 32.26 15.96 36.13
C GLU A 1060 32.71 15.15 34.89
N TYR A 1061 33.12 15.85 33.83
CA TYR A 1061 33.61 15.25 32.59
C TYR A 1061 34.83 14.37 32.85
N LYS A 1062 35.86 14.89 33.55
CA LYS A 1062 37.08 14.15 33.87
C LYS A 1062 36.77 12.88 34.67
N ALA A 1063 35.96 13.00 35.72
CA ALA A 1063 35.59 11.86 36.55
C ALA A 1063 34.85 10.78 35.72
N HIS A 1064 33.92 11.20 34.87
CA HIS A 1064 33.20 10.30 33.97
C HIS A 1064 34.14 9.63 32.95
N SER A 1065 34.97 10.40 32.26
CA SER A 1065 35.92 9.90 31.26
C SER A 1065 36.91 8.90 31.85
N ILE A 1066 37.51 9.20 33.00
CA ILE A 1066 38.45 8.28 33.67
C ILE A 1066 37.73 7.00 34.10
N ALA A 1067 36.52 7.11 34.68
CA ALA A 1067 35.74 5.95 35.09
C ALA A 1067 35.39 5.02 33.91
N ASP A 1068 34.97 5.59 32.78
CA ASP A 1068 34.61 4.83 31.58
C ASP A 1068 35.82 4.21 30.86
N ILE A 1069 36.97 4.90 30.87
CA ILE A 1069 38.25 4.33 30.40
C ILE A 1069 38.65 3.14 31.27
N LYS A 1070 38.64 3.30 32.61
CA LYS A 1070 38.97 2.21 33.54
C LYS A 1070 38.03 1.02 33.44
N LEU A 1071 36.75 1.26 33.21
CA LEU A 1071 35.78 0.18 32.96
C LEU A 1071 36.19 -0.63 31.72
N THR A 1072 36.53 0.05 30.63
CA THR A 1072 36.95 -0.60 29.37
C THR A 1072 38.30 -1.31 29.53
N GLU A 1073 39.23 -0.72 30.28
CA GLU A 1073 40.50 -1.34 30.65
C GLU A 1073 40.27 -2.64 31.42
N GLY A 1074 39.41 -2.62 32.45
CA GLY A 1074 39.08 -3.81 33.24
C GLY A 1074 38.47 -4.94 32.39
N GLU A 1075 37.53 -4.60 31.50
CA GLU A 1075 36.94 -5.54 30.54
C GLU A 1075 38.01 -6.16 29.62
N LEU A 1076 38.92 -5.35 29.07
CA LEU A 1076 39.96 -5.81 28.15
C LEU A 1076 41.06 -6.61 28.86
N VAL A 1077 41.38 -6.28 30.12
CA VAL A 1077 42.31 -7.06 30.95
C VAL A 1077 41.75 -8.45 31.21
N GLU A 1078 40.45 -8.58 31.52
CA GLU A 1078 39.82 -9.88 31.70
C GLU A 1078 39.90 -10.72 30.41
N ILE A 1079 39.57 -10.12 29.26
CA ILE A 1079 39.73 -10.78 27.95
C ILE A 1079 41.19 -11.20 27.74
N LYS A 1080 42.16 -10.30 27.93
CA LYS A 1080 43.60 -10.58 27.78
C LYS A 1080 44.02 -11.80 28.59
N GLU A 1081 43.65 -11.86 29.87
CA GLU A 1081 43.99 -12.97 30.76
C GLU A 1081 43.34 -14.29 30.33
N GLN A 1082 42.08 -14.25 29.89
CA GLN A 1082 41.40 -15.41 29.33
C GLN A 1082 42.11 -15.92 28.07
N LEU A 1083 42.42 -15.05 27.11
CA LEU A 1083 43.10 -15.39 25.86
C LEU A 1083 44.49 -16.00 26.12
N ARG A 1084 45.27 -15.44 27.05
CA ARG A 1084 46.56 -16.00 27.49
C ARG A 1084 46.39 -17.41 28.07
N ARG A 1085 45.44 -17.59 28.99
CA ARG A 1085 45.16 -18.89 29.60
C ARG A 1085 44.82 -19.94 28.53
N ILE A 1086 43.96 -19.58 27.56
CA ILE A 1086 43.61 -20.48 26.45
C ILE A 1086 44.82 -20.78 25.57
N GLY A 1087 45.58 -19.74 25.16
CA GLY A 1087 46.75 -19.87 24.30
C GLY A 1087 47.87 -20.74 24.89
N HIS A 1088 48.09 -20.69 26.20
CA HIS A 1088 49.13 -21.50 26.87
C HIS A 1088 48.67 -22.91 27.26
N THR A 1089 47.42 -23.09 27.71
CA THR A 1089 46.97 -24.38 28.27
C THR A 1089 46.36 -25.33 27.23
N SER A 1090 45.91 -24.82 26.09
CA SER A 1090 45.21 -25.59 25.05
C SER A 1090 46.02 -26.77 24.53
N LEU A 1091 47.27 -26.56 24.11
CA LEU A 1091 48.14 -27.62 23.57
C LEU A 1091 48.49 -28.69 24.63
N LYS A 1092 48.72 -28.28 25.89
CA LYS A 1092 49.07 -29.18 27.01
C LYS A 1092 47.89 -30.07 27.42
N LYS A 1093 46.69 -29.48 27.56
CA LYS A 1093 45.45 -30.21 27.89
C LYS A 1093 44.97 -31.14 26.76
N MET A 1094 45.30 -30.81 25.51
CA MET A 1094 45.01 -31.67 24.36
C MET A 1094 45.90 -32.91 24.33
N GLY A 1095 47.22 -32.74 24.49
CA GLY A 1095 48.17 -33.87 24.52
C GLY A 1095 47.87 -34.89 25.64
N SER A 1096 47.32 -34.45 26.78
CA SER A 1096 46.90 -35.34 27.87
C SER A 1096 45.61 -36.11 27.59
N LYS A 1097 44.72 -35.60 26.71
CA LYS A 1097 43.43 -36.22 26.38
C LYS A 1097 43.48 -37.14 25.14
N MET A 1098 44.61 -37.20 24.43
CA MET A 1098 44.79 -38.05 23.25
C MET A 1098 44.99 -39.52 23.62
N SER A 1099 44.37 -40.42 22.85
CA SER A 1099 44.58 -41.86 23.00
C SER A 1099 46.02 -42.26 22.64
N LEU A 1100 46.48 -43.42 23.10
CA LEU A 1100 47.81 -43.94 22.74
C LEU A 1100 47.95 -44.07 21.21
N THR A 1101 46.87 -44.48 20.53
CA THR A 1101 46.77 -44.61 19.08
C THR A 1101 46.95 -43.27 18.36
N ASP A 1102 46.32 -42.20 18.85
CA ASP A 1102 46.46 -40.85 18.28
C ASP A 1102 47.90 -40.34 18.40
N LYS A 1103 48.53 -40.57 19.57
CA LYS A 1103 49.94 -40.20 19.82
C LYS A 1103 50.89 -40.94 18.89
N LEU A 1104 50.68 -42.25 18.67
CA LEU A 1104 51.47 -43.07 17.75
C LEU A 1104 51.28 -42.67 16.27
N THR A 1105 50.07 -42.30 15.87
CA THR A 1105 49.76 -41.84 14.49
C THR A 1105 50.48 -40.52 14.19
N ILE A 1106 50.54 -39.61 15.16
CA ILE A 1106 51.28 -38.35 15.06
C ILE A 1106 52.79 -38.61 14.95
N LEU A 1107 53.34 -39.50 15.80
CA LEU A 1107 54.75 -39.90 15.79
C LEU A 1107 55.16 -40.53 14.46
N ASN A 1108 54.35 -41.44 13.90
CA ASN A 1108 54.62 -42.08 12.60
C ASN A 1108 54.60 -41.09 11.42
N ASN A 1109 53.77 -40.05 11.47
CA ASN A 1109 53.77 -39.00 10.45
C ASN A 1109 54.94 -38.01 10.61
N MET A 1110 55.48 -37.85 11.82
CA MET A 1110 56.69 -37.04 12.07
C MET A 1110 58.00 -37.76 11.67
N ILE A 1111 57.97 -39.09 11.52
CA ILE A 1111 59.12 -39.90 11.05
C ILE A 1111 59.14 -40.03 9.52
N LYS A 1112 58.01 -39.76 8.84
CA LYS A 1112 57.86 -39.85 7.37
C LYS A 1112 57.98 -38.52 6.62
N ASN A 1113 57.97 -37.39 7.32
CA ASN A 1113 58.32 -36.05 6.81
C ASN A 1113 59.63 -35.62 7.44
#